data_AF-A0A225X3D9-F1
#
_entry.id   AF-A0A225X3D9-F1
#
_cell.length_a   1.000
_cell.length_b   1.000
_cell.length_c   1.000
_cell.angle_alpha   90.00
_cell.angle_beta   90.00
_cell.angle_gamma   90.00
#
_symmetry.space_group_name_H-M   'P 1'
#
loop_
_entity.id
_entity.type
_entity.pdbx_description
1 polymer ?
#
loop_
_entity_poly.entity_id
_entity_poly.type
_entity_poly.pdbx_seq_one_letter_code
_entity_poly.pdbx_strand_id
1 'polypeptide(L)'
;MVSKRTKGRRRASMTTRNIQHIAHRSERCRSEATASTKTSEVSSAEPVVENTQLLPGSSRLAKDGDVTALEEGDFKKSKKPFAMMSPRLDAQLGGYPPDCGTNELKYLSYAKVLRDRGMTHPMRYSTTRADALGYAMPERYPLCSTDFGAHSFHHLPTDSTVLSQYGLGIALYFKYLKVITWLFLLLVVISAPALAAYIIGGGTSIAELTALVRQDPPSVLGITSIGHLSEATSVCDQALENTELSLTCSAGKIGFVKAVYSTYDSQGSCTCPERNKVAGGSGKCRGNAEGSFCPADGTGCFVGVHPVSLRPCCSFSRNQTTKSPVFDDMRIRENEGCGSNVAQEIVEGLCLGKASCTLNVSEAITYKWEPDPNYGTNCSKTPTTVIIDSTANITAELCEVQLNDDSDYSKCDNKPRALIVYGRCFTTRVDLSSAWSLKIIGWDSLSIRLHLEAVLSNAAPFAEDLDRIRVADVQFGKSASRHLRLLGRRGVIVRHLEIAQQRHEKLQLLHGRLDENVYARRERRHLRAIHKLETKLHRFNVKLEQWHYHQKRYSISQAVTAFVTFEEEEGFHRCLQEYPDLGWFHRLFQPFYKRLHGKRLRFCPAPDPTDIIWENLHYSFAERVFRQMIVALITMAVLFLSFVLIFVAKEQKTKLEREFGRPNSCPTSVLKTDVVQDEMNKTSGLVPYKALVECFCKSYLVDQ
;
A
#
# COMPACT_ATOMS: atom_id res chain seq x y z
N MET A 1 -47.50 -37.71 -24.20
CA MET A 1 -47.76 -37.94 -22.76
C MET A 1 -47.26 -36.74 -21.97
N VAL A 2 -48.03 -36.29 -20.96
CA VAL A 2 -47.64 -35.54 -19.73
C VAL A 2 -46.66 -34.34 -19.85
N SER A 3 -46.90 -33.15 -19.30
CA SER A 3 -48.11 -32.45 -18.83
C SER A 3 -47.78 -30.96 -18.63
N LYS A 4 -48.81 -30.10 -18.69
CA LYS A 4 -48.74 -28.67 -18.34
C LYS A 4 -48.44 -28.47 -16.85
N ARG A 5 -47.84 -27.33 -16.47
CA ARG A 5 -48.34 -26.60 -15.28
C ARG A 5 -48.18 -25.08 -15.39
N THR A 6 -49.32 -24.41 -15.45
CA THR A 6 -49.51 -22.96 -15.30
C THR A 6 -49.91 -22.61 -13.87
N LYS A 7 -49.55 -21.40 -13.41
CA LYS A 7 -50.15 -20.51 -12.36
C LYS A 7 -49.03 -19.65 -11.76
N GLY A 8 -49.17 -18.37 -11.44
CA GLY A 8 -50.35 -17.48 -11.47
C GLY A 8 -50.65 -16.86 -10.09
N ARG A 9 -51.10 -15.59 -10.05
CA ARG A 9 -51.33 -14.69 -8.88
C ARG A 9 -50.10 -13.87 -8.42
N ARG A 10 -50.23 -12.65 -7.90
CA ARG A 10 -51.39 -11.71 -7.83
C ARG A 10 -50.90 -10.26 -7.69
N ARG A 11 -51.77 -9.30 -8.03
CA ARG A 11 -51.63 -7.87 -7.68
C ARG A 11 -51.66 -7.67 -6.17
N ALA A 12 -50.91 -6.68 -5.68
CA ALA A 12 -51.34 -5.82 -4.58
C ALA A 12 -51.20 -4.37 -5.05
N SER A 13 -52.26 -3.58 -4.90
CA SER A 13 -52.29 -2.14 -5.18
C SER A 13 -52.36 -1.44 -3.84
N MET A 14 -51.52 -0.43 -3.61
CA MET A 14 -51.78 0.53 -2.54
C MET A 14 -51.51 1.95 -3.02
N THR A 15 -52.60 2.70 -3.08
CA THR A 15 -52.71 4.13 -3.37
C THR A 15 -52.57 4.95 -2.08
N THR A 16 -52.60 6.29 -2.22
CA THR A 16 -52.61 7.33 -1.16
C THR A 16 -51.21 7.73 -0.63
N ARG A 17 -50.93 9.02 -0.34
CA ARG A 17 -51.75 10.25 -0.49
C ARG A 17 -50.86 11.49 -0.63
N ASN A 18 -51.39 12.55 -1.25
CA ASN A 18 -50.82 13.90 -1.21
C ASN A 18 -50.79 14.47 0.22
N ILE A 19 -49.76 15.24 0.53
CA ILE A 19 -49.84 16.37 1.48
C ILE A 19 -49.13 17.58 0.83
N GLN A 20 -49.88 18.63 0.56
CA GLN A 20 -49.36 20.00 0.43
C GLN A 20 -49.44 20.66 1.81
N HIS A 21 -48.49 21.54 2.17
CA HIS A 21 -48.78 22.92 2.59
C HIS A 21 -47.54 23.71 3.06
N ILE A 22 -47.44 24.94 2.53
CA ILE A 22 -47.05 26.21 3.18
C ILE A 22 -45.57 26.45 3.61
N ALA A 23 -45.18 27.71 3.43
CA ALA A 23 -43.86 28.31 3.68
C ALA A 23 -43.84 29.20 4.93
N HIS A 24 -42.65 29.57 5.41
CA HIS A 24 -42.24 30.88 5.99
C HIS A 24 -40.73 30.74 6.33
N ARG A 25 -39.79 31.52 5.78
CA ARG A 25 -39.43 32.95 5.99
C ARG A 25 -38.71 33.25 7.33
N SER A 26 -37.38 33.41 7.26
CA SER A 26 -36.54 34.36 8.03
C SER A 26 -35.17 34.40 7.32
N GLU A 27 -34.71 35.45 6.63
CA GLU A 27 -34.31 36.82 7.00
C GLU A 27 -33.10 36.95 7.95
N ARG A 28 -32.11 37.75 7.48
CA ARG A 28 -30.90 38.29 8.15
C ARG A 28 -29.81 37.25 8.57
N CYS A 29 -28.51 37.57 8.54
CA CYS A 29 -27.84 38.88 8.61
C CYS A 29 -26.96 39.28 7.41
N ARG A 30 -26.71 40.59 7.36
CA ARG A 30 -25.92 41.38 6.40
C ARG A 30 -24.60 41.77 7.09
N SER A 31 -23.49 41.82 6.36
CA SER A 31 -22.37 42.72 6.71
C SER A 31 -21.61 43.08 5.43
N GLU A 32 -21.98 44.23 4.86
CA GLU A 32 -21.24 44.93 3.82
C GLU A 32 -19.97 45.55 4.43
N ALA A 33 -18.89 45.60 3.65
CA ALA A 33 -17.83 46.59 3.82
C ALA A 33 -17.42 47.06 2.41
N THR A 34 -17.40 48.36 2.22
CA THR A 34 -17.40 49.04 0.91
C THR A 34 -16.13 49.87 0.68
N ALA A 35 -16.04 50.42 -0.54
CA ALA A 35 -15.07 51.41 -1.01
C ALA A 35 -13.68 50.88 -1.41
N SER A 36 -12.98 51.46 -2.39
CA SER A 36 -13.29 52.68 -3.16
C SER A 36 -12.88 52.55 -4.62
N THR A 37 -13.72 53.09 -5.51
CA THR A 37 -13.38 53.38 -6.91
C THR A 37 -12.38 54.52 -7.02
N LYS A 38 -11.50 54.47 -8.02
CA LYS A 38 -11.06 55.68 -8.73
C LYS A 38 -10.69 55.35 -10.17
N THR A 39 -11.37 56.04 -11.09
CA THR A 39 -11.14 56.03 -12.53
C THR A 39 -10.13 57.11 -12.93
N SER A 40 -9.38 56.86 -14.01
CA SER A 40 -8.79 57.90 -14.85
C SER A 40 -8.57 57.36 -16.25
N GLU A 41 -9.15 58.02 -17.25
CA GLU A 41 -9.10 57.66 -18.67
C GLU A 41 -7.83 58.22 -19.37
N VAL A 42 -7.87 58.26 -20.71
CA VAL A 42 -6.84 58.70 -21.70
C VAL A 42 -5.93 57.53 -22.15
N SER A 43 -6.08 56.87 -23.30
CA SER A 43 -6.54 57.16 -24.68
C SER A 43 -5.37 57.19 -25.68
N SER A 44 -5.46 56.26 -26.65
CA SER A 44 -4.96 56.35 -28.05
C SER A 44 -3.46 56.47 -28.34
N ALA A 45 -2.87 55.39 -28.91
CA ALA A 45 -2.06 55.45 -30.14
C ALA A 45 -1.77 54.04 -30.73
N GLU A 46 -2.44 53.72 -31.84
CA GLU A 46 -1.97 52.79 -32.89
C GLU A 46 -1.24 53.61 -33.99
N PRO A 47 -0.74 53.02 -35.11
CA PRO A 47 0.11 51.83 -35.24
C PRO A 47 1.30 52.08 -36.22
N VAL A 48 2.33 51.22 -36.28
CA VAL A 48 3.21 51.11 -37.48
C VAL A 48 3.63 49.66 -37.74
N VAL A 49 3.53 49.27 -39.02
CA VAL A 49 3.96 48.00 -39.61
C VAL A 49 5.25 48.22 -40.43
N GLU A 50 6.23 47.32 -40.32
CA GLU A 50 7.19 46.84 -41.37
C GLU A 50 8.27 45.98 -40.64
N ASN A 51 8.62 44.73 -40.98
CA ASN A 51 8.78 43.95 -42.22
C ASN A 51 10.17 44.10 -42.91
N THR A 52 10.59 43.09 -43.67
CA THR A 52 11.93 42.88 -44.32
C THR A 52 13.04 42.44 -43.32
N GLN A 53 13.61 41.24 -43.33
CA GLN A 53 14.29 40.42 -44.37
C GLN A 53 15.61 40.99 -44.91
N LEU A 54 16.52 40.04 -45.20
CA LEU A 54 17.64 40.03 -46.18
C LEU A 54 19.11 40.06 -45.67
N LEU A 55 19.78 38.94 -45.96
CA LEU A 55 21.16 38.78 -46.47
C LEU A 55 22.37 38.93 -45.50
N PRO A 56 23.57 38.43 -45.88
CA PRO A 56 23.90 37.38 -46.87
C PRO A 56 24.78 36.24 -46.30
N GLY A 57 25.07 35.23 -47.11
CA GLY A 57 26.17 34.29 -46.86
C GLY A 57 27.24 34.37 -47.95
N SER A 58 28.50 34.04 -47.62
CA SER A 58 29.51 33.44 -48.52
C SER A 58 30.76 33.08 -47.68
N SER A 59 31.13 31.81 -47.49
CA SER A 59 31.98 30.96 -48.37
C SER A 59 33.50 31.21 -48.26
N ARG A 60 34.26 30.09 -48.16
CA ARG A 60 35.70 29.90 -48.52
C ARG A 60 36.76 30.53 -47.59
N LEU A 61 37.97 29.96 -47.45
CA LEU A 61 38.53 28.60 -47.67
C LEU A 61 39.96 28.57 -47.09
N ALA A 62 40.45 27.41 -46.61
CA ALA A 62 41.87 27.08 -46.42
C ALA A 62 42.65 27.90 -45.34
N LYS A 63 43.79 27.45 -44.78
CA LYS A 63 44.42 26.12 -44.66
C LYS A 63 45.43 26.16 -43.48
N ASP A 64 45.83 24.97 -43.02
CA ASP A 64 47.13 24.54 -42.45
C ASP A 64 48.09 25.57 -41.81
N GLY A 65 48.67 25.21 -40.65
CA GLY A 65 49.98 25.74 -40.23
C GLY A 65 50.28 25.71 -38.74
N ASP A 66 51.12 24.77 -38.31
CA ASP A 66 51.81 24.77 -37.01
C ASP A 66 52.60 26.07 -36.75
N VAL A 67 52.72 26.47 -35.48
CA VAL A 67 54.01 26.91 -34.91
C VAL A 67 54.10 26.47 -33.43
N THR A 68 55.07 25.62 -33.12
CA THR A 68 55.67 25.45 -31.78
C THR A 68 56.98 26.26 -31.70
N ALA A 69 57.48 26.46 -30.47
CA ALA A 69 58.74 27.13 -30.12
C ALA A 69 58.74 28.68 -30.30
N LEU A 70 58.86 29.46 -29.21
CA LEU A 70 60.05 29.81 -28.41
C LEU A 70 60.91 30.92 -29.07
N GLU A 71 60.89 32.12 -28.47
CA GLU A 71 62.12 32.87 -28.19
C GLU A 71 61.89 33.98 -27.14
N GLU A 72 62.97 34.38 -26.47
CA GLU A 72 62.99 35.43 -25.44
C GLU A 72 63.06 36.84 -26.08
N GLY A 73 62.49 37.84 -25.40
CA GLY A 73 62.50 39.22 -25.88
C GLY A 73 62.16 40.23 -24.79
N ASP A 74 63.19 40.73 -24.12
CA ASP A 74 63.08 41.83 -23.14
C ASP A 74 62.81 43.18 -23.86
N PHE A 75 61.96 44.04 -23.28
CA PHE A 75 62.16 45.50 -23.10
C PHE A 75 60.89 46.33 -22.81
N LYS A 76 61.10 47.36 -21.96
CA LYS A 76 60.39 48.66 -21.87
C LYS A 76 58.91 48.68 -21.43
N LYS A 77 58.75 48.86 -20.12
CA LYS A 77 57.63 49.60 -19.50
C LYS A 77 57.43 50.97 -20.18
N SER A 78 56.33 51.15 -20.90
CA SER A 78 55.80 52.48 -21.23
C SER A 78 54.48 52.70 -20.47
N LYS A 79 54.45 53.68 -19.58
CA LYS A 79 53.21 54.10 -18.91
C LYS A 79 52.35 54.87 -19.93
N LYS A 80 51.49 54.17 -20.67
CA LYS A 80 50.33 54.80 -21.31
C LYS A 80 49.30 55.14 -20.24
N PRO A 81 48.64 56.30 -20.28
CA PRO A 81 47.48 56.54 -19.43
C PRO A 81 46.41 55.51 -19.79
N PHE A 82 45.89 54.79 -18.79
CA PHE A 82 44.72 53.94 -18.97
C PHE A 82 43.56 54.85 -19.35
N ALA A 83 43.20 54.87 -20.63
CA ALA A 83 41.89 55.31 -21.03
C ALA A 83 40.88 54.42 -20.29
N MET A 84 39.99 55.03 -19.50
CA MET A 84 38.92 54.29 -18.83
C MET A 84 38.03 53.66 -19.91
N MET A 85 38.30 52.41 -20.28
CA MET A 85 37.35 51.60 -21.03
C MET A 85 36.08 51.54 -20.18
N SER A 86 34.96 51.95 -20.79
CA SER A 86 33.64 51.86 -20.16
C SER A 86 33.45 50.46 -19.56
N PRO A 87 32.98 50.32 -18.30
CA PRO A 87 32.84 49.01 -17.65
C PRO A 87 32.07 47.95 -18.45
N ARG A 88 31.23 48.39 -19.41
CA ARG A 88 30.50 47.54 -20.36
C ARG A 88 31.37 46.75 -21.36
N LEU A 89 32.64 47.14 -21.56
CA LEU A 89 33.59 46.46 -22.46
C LEU A 89 34.45 45.40 -21.77
N ASP A 90 34.24 45.16 -20.47
CA ASP A 90 34.99 44.14 -19.74
C ASP A 90 34.47 42.73 -20.07
N ALA A 91 35.29 41.95 -20.79
CA ALA A 91 34.95 40.58 -21.20
C ALA A 91 34.64 39.66 -20.01
N GLN A 92 35.23 39.90 -18.83
CA GLN A 92 34.93 39.10 -17.63
C GLN A 92 33.52 39.35 -17.10
N LEU A 93 32.95 40.54 -17.30
CA LEU A 93 31.60 40.89 -16.86
C LEU A 93 30.52 40.55 -17.90
N GLY A 94 30.88 40.24 -19.14
CA GLY A 94 29.92 39.80 -20.17
C GLY A 94 28.83 40.85 -20.48
N GLY A 95 29.15 42.14 -20.35
CA GLY A 95 28.23 43.26 -20.55
C GLY A 95 27.44 43.69 -19.30
N TYR A 96 27.42 42.92 -18.21
CA TYR A 96 26.75 43.31 -16.98
C TYR A 96 27.49 44.45 -16.25
N PRO A 97 26.78 45.45 -15.71
CA PRO A 97 27.39 46.44 -14.83
C PRO A 97 27.83 45.77 -13.51
N PRO A 98 29.01 46.13 -12.95
CA PRO A 98 29.40 45.65 -11.63
C PRO A 98 28.54 46.31 -10.54
N ASP A 99 27.99 45.52 -9.62
CA ASP A 99 27.11 46.03 -8.57
C ASP A 99 27.88 46.73 -7.43
N CYS A 100 29.15 46.38 -7.23
CA CYS A 100 30.07 47.07 -6.34
C CYS A 100 31.56 46.84 -6.73
N GLY A 101 32.43 47.77 -6.35
CA GLY A 101 33.87 47.66 -6.57
C GLY A 101 34.60 49.01 -6.49
N THR A 102 35.90 48.96 -6.19
CA THR A 102 36.81 50.11 -6.38
C THR A 102 37.45 50.01 -7.77
N ASN A 103 38.17 51.04 -8.19
CA ASN A 103 38.89 51.04 -9.47
C ASN A 103 39.92 49.88 -9.60
N GLU A 104 40.33 49.28 -8.49
CA GLU A 104 41.34 48.22 -8.42
C GLU A 104 40.73 46.82 -8.19
N LEU A 105 39.51 46.73 -7.67
CA LEU A 105 38.81 45.48 -7.36
C LEU A 105 37.36 45.53 -7.86
N LYS A 106 37.12 44.94 -9.04
CA LYS A 106 35.78 44.71 -9.59
C LYS A 106 35.22 43.40 -9.04
N TYR A 107 34.10 43.44 -8.34
CA TYR A 107 33.41 42.23 -7.88
C TYR A 107 32.39 41.77 -8.94
N LEU A 108 32.07 40.47 -8.95
CA LEU A 108 31.11 39.90 -9.90
C LEU A 108 29.74 40.58 -9.78
N SER A 109 29.11 40.86 -10.92
CA SER A 109 27.70 41.26 -10.94
C SER A 109 26.81 40.12 -10.42
N TYR A 110 25.97 40.44 -9.45
CA TYR A 110 24.93 39.57 -8.91
C TYR A 110 23.94 39.13 -10.00
N ALA A 111 23.60 40.01 -10.93
CA ALA A 111 22.76 39.67 -12.09
C ALA A 111 23.43 38.60 -12.98
N LYS A 112 24.73 38.74 -13.26
CA LYS A 112 25.51 37.70 -13.95
C LYS A 112 25.55 36.39 -13.16
N VAL A 113 25.85 36.44 -11.86
CA VAL A 113 25.90 35.24 -11.00
C VAL A 113 24.55 34.51 -10.97
N LEU A 114 23.44 35.24 -10.91
CA LEU A 114 22.09 34.65 -11.00
C LEU A 114 21.85 33.96 -12.34
N ARG A 115 22.26 34.58 -13.46
CA ARG A 115 22.13 34.00 -14.79
C ARG A 115 23.02 32.76 -14.97
N ASP A 116 24.30 32.85 -14.65
CA ASP A 116 25.24 31.72 -14.76
C ASP A 116 24.80 30.55 -13.87
N ARG A 117 24.21 30.85 -12.70
CA ARG A 117 23.55 29.86 -11.83
C ARG A 117 22.28 29.27 -12.45
N GLY A 118 21.45 30.08 -13.12
CA GLY A 118 20.26 29.60 -13.84
C GLY A 118 20.56 28.81 -15.12
N MET A 119 21.76 28.98 -15.69
CA MET A 119 22.26 28.17 -16.80
C MET A 119 22.82 26.81 -16.33
N THR A 120 23.29 26.74 -15.07
CA THR A 120 23.88 25.52 -14.47
C THR A 120 22.91 24.75 -13.57
N HIS A 121 21.83 25.38 -13.11
CA HIS A 121 20.78 24.77 -12.28
C HIS A 121 19.39 25.12 -12.80
N PRO A 122 18.41 24.18 -12.72
CA PRO A 122 17.07 24.43 -13.21
C PRO A 122 16.38 25.50 -12.36
N MET A 123 16.00 26.61 -13.00
CA MET A 123 15.28 27.72 -12.38
C MET A 123 14.07 28.10 -13.24
N ARG A 124 13.02 28.62 -12.59
CA ARG A 124 11.95 29.33 -13.29
C ARG A 124 12.50 30.67 -13.76
N TYR A 125 12.18 31.07 -14.98
CA TYR A 125 12.48 32.41 -15.49
C TYR A 125 11.20 33.25 -15.53
N SER A 126 11.31 34.53 -15.18
CA SER A 126 10.20 35.47 -15.21
C SER A 126 9.79 35.77 -16.65
N THR A 127 8.48 35.72 -16.95
CA THR A 127 7.94 36.17 -18.23
C THR A 127 7.75 37.69 -18.29
N THR A 128 7.82 38.38 -17.15
CA THR A 128 7.55 39.84 -17.04
C THR A 128 8.76 40.66 -16.64
N ARG A 129 9.79 40.04 -16.05
CA ARG A 129 11.02 40.73 -15.61
C ARG A 129 12.23 40.27 -16.43
N ALA A 130 12.83 41.21 -17.14
CA ALA A 130 14.12 41.04 -17.77
C ALA A 130 15.23 41.73 -16.97
N ASP A 131 16.46 41.25 -17.12
CA ASP A 131 17.67 41.89 -16.58
C ASP A 131 18.12 43.08 -17.46
N ALA A 132 19.21 43.73 -17.05
CA ALA A 132 19.76 44.91 -17.74
C ALA A 132 20.28 44.64 -19.17
N LEU A 133 20.35 43.36 -19.61
CA LEU A 133 20.70 42.95 -20.96
C LEU A 133 19.51 42.34 -21.73
N GLY A 134 18.30 42.38 -21.16
CA GLY A 134 17.08 41.89 -21.81
C GLY A 134 16.80 40.39 -21.63
N TYR A 135 17.57 39.68 -20.81
CA TYR A 135 17.31 38.26 -20.53
C TYR A 135 16.32 38.09 -19.38
N ALA A 136 15.42 37.11 -19.47
CA ALA A 136 14.48 36.80 -18.40
C ALA A 136 15.20 36.57 -17.05
N MET A 137 14.71 37.21 -15.98
CA MET A 137 15.32 37.10 -14.65
C MET A 137 14.90 35.79 -13.97
N PRO A 138 15.82 35.03 -13.33
CA PRO A 138 15.45 33.82 -12.61
C PRO A 138 14.64 34.14 -11.34
N GLU A 139 13.51 33.45 -11.20
CA GLU A 139 12.61 33.54 -10.05
C GLU A 139 12.72 32.28 -9.18
N ARG A 140 12.56 32.45 -7.87
CA ARG A 140 12.44 31.31 -6.96
C ARG A 140 11.11 30.59 -7.24
N TYR A 141 11.19 29.28 -7.38
CA TYR A 141 10.03 28.39 -7.42
C TYR A 141 9.13 28.63 -6.19
N PRO A 142 7.86 29.02 -6.35
CA PRO A 142 6.94 29.28 -5.24
C PRO A 142 6.62 27.98 -4.48
N LEU A 143 7.02 27.91 -3.21
CA LEU A 143 6.96 26.70 -2.36
C LEU A 143 5.61 25.95 -2.40
N CYS A 144 4.49 26.67 -2.52
CA CYS A 144 3.14 26.09 -2.51
C CYS A 144 2.45 26.03 -3.88
N SER A 145 3.05 26.59 -4.95
CA SER A 145 2.41 26.67 -6.29
C SER A 145 3.31 26.13 -7.42
N THR A 146 4.25 25.26 -7.08
CA THR A 146 5.09 24.56 -8.06
C THR A 146 4.50 23.21 -8.42
N ASP A 147 4.48 22.84 -9.70
CA ASP A 147 4.18 21.46 -10.12
C ASP A 147 5.24 20.44 -9.65
N PHE A 148 6.36 20.92 -9.12
CA PHE A 148 7.31 20.12 -8.33
C PHE A 148 6.78 19.69 -6.95
N GLY A 149 5.66 20.24 -6.45
CA GLY A 149 5.21 20.10 -5.07
C GLY A 149 3.73 19.76 -4.88
N ALA A 150 3.49 18.58 -4.29
CA ALA A 150 2.38 18.19 -3.40
C ALA A 150 0.88 18.52 -3.65
N HIS A 151 0.47 19.56 -4.39
CA HIS A 151 -0.86 20.16 -4.16
C HIS A 151 -1.96 19.87 -5.20
N SER A 152 -1.63 19.36 -6.40
CA SER A 152 -2.63 18.91 -7.38
C SER A 152 -2.80 17.39 -7.38
N PHE A 153 -3.96 16.92 -6.93
CA PHE A 153 -4.43 15.54 -7.08
C PHE A 153 -5.23 15.30 -8.38
N HIS A 154 -5.69 16.38 -9.03
CA HIS A 154 -6.74 16.31 -10.05
C HIS A 154 -6.29 16.79 -11.43
N HIS A 155 -5.17 17.50 -11.54
CA HIS A 155 -4.47 17.75 -12.80
C HIS A 155 -3.01 17.34 -12.64
N LEU A 156 -2.61 16.29 -13.36
CA LEU A 156 -1.22 15.97 -13.64
C LEU A 156 -0.97 16.32 -15.11
N PRO A 157 -0.64 17.59 -15.46
CA PRO A 157 0.06 17.84 -16.70
C PRO A 157 1.36 17.03 -16.66
N THR A 158 1.61 16.26 -17.73
CA THR A 158 2.68 15.26 -17.83
C THR A 158 4.07 15.87 -17.93
N ASP A 159 4.16 17.19 -18.10
CA ASP A 159 5.34 17.99 -18.37
C ASP A 159 6.24 18.22 -17.16
N SER A 160 6.85 17.13 -16.70
CA SER A 160 8.12 17.21 -15.99
C SER A 160 9.27 17.53 -16.96
N THR A 161 9.11 18.52 -17.84
CA THR A 161 10.08 18.97 -18.86
C THR A 161 11.40 19.42 -18.24
N VAL A 162 11.34 19.95 -17.02
CA VAL A 162 12.50 20.35 -16.22
C VAL A 162 13.28 19.13 -15.67
N LEU A 163 12.61 18.00 -15.42
CA LEU A 163 13.24 16.76 -14.91
C LEU A 163 13.60 15.77 -16.03
N SER A 164 12.92 15.81 -17.18
CA SER A 164 13.20 14.92 -18.31
C SER A 164 14.58 15.19 -18.93
N GLN A 165 15.09 16.42 -18.82
CA GLN A 165 16.47 16.80 -19.18
C GLN A 165 17.53 15.98 -18.42
N TYR A 166 17.23 15.54 -17.18
CA TYR A 166 18.11 14.70 -16.37
C TYR A 166 17.87 13.20 -16.56
N GLY A 167 17.03 12.83 -17.54
CA GLY A 167 16.75 11.45 -17.92
C GLY A 167 15.52 10.85 -17.24
N LEU A 168 14.89 9.91 -17.95
CA LEU A 168 13.63 9.28 -17.55
C LEU A 168 13.67 8.63 -16.16
N GLY A 169 14.81 8.07 -15.76
CA GLY A 169 14.99 7.40 -14.46
C GLY A 169 14.81 8.35 -13.26
N ILE A 170 15.32 9.57 -13.34
CA ILE A 170 15.20 10.57 -12.26
C ILE A 170 13.75 11.08 -12.17
N ALA A 171 13.11 11.35 -13.31
CA ALA A 171 11.69 11.70 -13.37
C ALA A 171 10.79 10.59 -12.79
N LEU A 172 11.10 9.32 -13.07
CA LEU A 172 10.38 8.16 -12.51
C LEU A 172 10.63 7.99 -11.00
N TYR A 173 11.85 8.21 -10.51
CA TYR A 173 12.17 8.11 -9.08
C TYR A 173 11.36 9.11 -8.25
N PHE A 174 11.33 10.39 -8.63
CA PHE A 174 10.54 11.39 -7.92
C PHE A 174 9.02 11.17 -8.06
N LYS A 175 8.54 10.64 -9.19
CA LYS A 175 7.15 10.19 -9.34
C LYS A 175 6.82 9.04 -8.37
N TYR A 176 7.70 8.05 -8.24
CA TYR A 176 7.56 6.95 -7.27
C TYR A 176 7.56 7.48 -5.83
N LEU A 177 8.52 8.34 -5.47
CA LEU A 177 8.61 8.92 -4.13
C LEU A 177 7.32 9.69 -3.78
N LYS A 178 6.78 10.52 -4.69
CA LYS A 178 5.51 11.22 -4.53
C LYS A 178 4.35 10.25 -4.25
N VAL A 179 4.22 9.18 -5.04
CA VAL A 179 3.16 8.16 -4.84
C VAL A 179 3.31 7.46 -3.48
N ILE A 180 4.54 7.13 -3.08
CA ILE A 180 4.84 6.47 -1.81
C ILE A 180 4.56 7.39 -0.61
N THR A 181 4.95 8.67 -0.67
CA THR A 181 4.63 9.64 0.39
C THR A 181 3.12 9.81 0.56
N TRP A 182 2.36 9.89 -0.53
CA TRP A 182 0.89 9.96 -0.47
C TRP A 182 0.25 8.66 0.00
N LEU A 183 0.78 7.50 -0.38
CA LEU A 183 0.33 6.21 0.13
C LEU A 183 0.56 6.11 1.64
N PHE A 184 1.74 6.49 2.13
CA PHE A 184 2.02 6.51 3.57
C PHE A 184 1.17 7.53 4.32
N LEU A 185 0.96 8.75 3.78
CA LEU A 185 0.07 9.73 4.41
C LEU A 185 -1.37 9.21 4.47
N LEU A 186 -1.88 8.59 3.39
CA LEU A 186 -3.20 7.97 3.37
C LEU A 186 -3.30 6.82 4.39
N LEU A 187 -2.28 5.97 4.48
CA LEU A 187 -2.21 4.91 5.49
C LEU A 187 -2.20 5.49 6.92
N VAL A 188 -1.47 6.58 7.17
CA VAL A 188 -1.49 7.32 8.45
C VAL A 188 -2.87 7.90 8.74
N VAL A 189 -3.54 8.51 7.77
CA VAL A 189 -4.90 9.07 7.94
C VAL A 189 -5.93 7.96 8.15
N ILE A 190 -5.79 6.80 7.50
CA ILE A 190 -6.66 5.64 7.72
C ILE A 190 -6.37 4.97 9.08
N SER A 191 -5.12 4.97 9.54
CA SER A 191 -4.76 4.45 10.86
C SER A 191 -5.07 5.43 11.99
N ALA A 192 -5.20 6.74 11.72
CA ALA A 192 -5.45 7.75 12.76
C ALA A 192 -6.78 7.55 13.52
N PRO A 193 -7.91 7.19 12.89
CA PRO A 193 -9.12 6.76 13.61
C PRO A 193 -8.92 5.50 14.46
N ALA A 194 -8.13 4.53 13.99
CA ALA A 194 -7.83 3.33 14.77
C ALA A 194 -6.93 3.64 15.98
N LEU A 195 -5.94 4.52 15.80
CA LEU A 195 -5.08 5.06 16.85
C LEU A 195 -5.90 5.86 17.87
N ALA A 196 -6.81 6.72 17.41
CA ALA A 196 -7.70 7.49 18.28
C ALA A 196 -8.67 6.58 19.05
N ALA A 197 -9.25 5.57 18.41
CA ALA A 197 -10.09 4.57 19.06
C ALA A 197 -9.31 3.72 20.08
N TYR A 198 -8.03 3.41 19.81
CA TYR A 198 -7.16 2.75 20.77
C TYR A 198 -6.84 3.63 21.98
N ILE A 199 -6.54 4.92 21.77
CA ILE A 199 -6.26 5.88 22.85
C ILE A 199 -7.52 6.16 23.70
N ILE A 200 -8.70 6.27 23.07
CA ILE A 200 -9.96 6.58 23.76
C ILE A 200 -10.57 5.33 24.42
N GLY A 201 -10.48 4.17 23.76
CA GLY A 201 -11.09 2.91 24.22
C GLY A 201 -10.16 2.00 25.02
N GLY A 202 -8.85 2.24 25.02
CA GLY A 202 -7.85 1.40 25.69
C GLY A 202 -7.78 1.56 27.21
N GLY A 203 -8.50 2.52 27.79
CA GLY A 203 -8.55 2.75 29.25
C GLY A 203 -7.26 3.28 29.89
N THR A 204 -6.16 3.35 29.14
CA THR A 204 -4.88 3.87 29.62
C THR A 204 -4.95 5.37 29.85
N SER A 205 -4.45 5.81 31.00
CA SER A 205 -4.42 7.25 31.29
C SER A 205 -3.41 7.95 30.38
N ILE A 206 -3.68 9.20 30.01
CA ILE A 206 -2.75 10.01 29.20
C ILE A 206 -1.37 10.10 29.89
N ALA A 207 -1.32 10.04 31.22
CA ALA A 207 -0.09 10.01 32.01
C ALA A 207 0.77 8.76 31.73
N GLU A 208 0.17 7.57 31.70
CA GLU A 208 0.88 6.31 31.38
C GLU A 208 1.37 6.29 29.94
N LEU A 209 0.56 6.74 28.99
CA LEU A 209 0.97 6.87 27.59
C LEU A 209 2.16 7.83 27.46
N THR A 210 2.16 8.94 28.19
CA THR A 210 3.28 9.91 28.20
C THR A 210 4.56 9.32 28.84
N ALA A 211 4.42 8.43 29.82
CA ALA A 211 5.54 7.70 30.42
C ALA A 211 6.14 6.67 29.45
N LEU A 212 5.30 5.88 28.76
CA LEU A 212 5.71 4.92 27.73
C LEU A 212 6.41 5.59 26.55
N VAL A 213 5.85 6.70 26.03
CA VAL A 213 6.45 7.50 24.95
C VAL A 213 7.80 8.10 25.34
N ARG A 214 8.04 8.37 26.63
CA ARG A 214 9.34 8.82 27.14
C ARG A 214 10.38 7.71 27.27
N GLN A 215 9.95 6.47 27.52
CA GLN A 215 10.88 5.35 27.69
C GLN A 215 11.35 4.78 26.36
N ASP A 216 10.44 4.49 25.42
CA ASP A 216 10.81 3.88 24.14
C ASP A 216 9.81 4.23 23.01
N PRO A 217 9.92 5.42 22.38
CA PRO A 217 8.96 5.88 21.37
C PRO A 217 8.73 4.94 20.16
N PRO A 218 9.71 4.21 19.58
CA PRO A 218 9.42 3.25 18.52
C PRO A 218 8.61 2.03 19.01
N SER A 219 8.70 1.66 20.30
CA SER A 219 7.87 0.57 20.85
C SER A 219 6.38 0.94 20.85
N VAL A 220 6.05 2.20 21.20
CA VAL A 220 4.67 2.71 21.19
C VAL A 220 4.09 2.76 19.77
N LEU A 221 4.91 3.14 18.78
CA LEU A 221 4.55 3.06 17.36
C LEU A 221 4.36 1.62 16.88
N GLY A 222 5.07 0.65 17.48
CA GLY A 222 4.86 -0.78 17.24
C GLY A 222 3.53 -1.29 17.79
N ILE A 223 3.26 -1.00 19.07
CA ILE A 223 2.03 -1.39 19.81
C ILE A 223 0.77 -0.80 19.17
N THR A 224 0.86 0.43 18.66
CA THR A 224 -0.26 1.12 17.99
C THR A 224 -0.40 0.80 16.50
N SER A 225 0.49 -0.02 15.94
CA SER A 225 0.41 -0.44 14.53
C SER A 225 -0.61 -1.56 14.29
N ILE A 226 -1.15 -1.62 13.07
CA ILE A 226 -2.01 -2.72 12.60
C ILE A 226 -1.33 -4.11 12.73
N GLY A 227 0.01 -4.16 12.83
CA GLY A 227 0.76 -5.39 13.10
C GLY A 227 0.50 -6.01 14.48
N HIS A 228 -0.07 -5.25 15.42
CA HIS A 228 -0.34 -5.67 16.80
C HIS A 228 -1.79 -6.13 17.05
N LEU A 229 -2.67 -6.11 16.03
CA LEU A 229 -4.09 -6.50 16.08
C LEU A 229 -4.36 -8.00 16.34
N SER A 230 -3.36 -8.75 16.81
CA SER A 230 -3.44 -10.18 17.12
C SER A 230 -2.74 -10.59 18.42
N GLU A 231 -2.14 -9.67 19.17
CA GLU A 231 -1.50 -10.00 20.45
C GLU A 231 -2.55 -10.03 21.57
N ALA A 232 -3.15 -11.19 21.76
CA ALA A 232 -4.08 -11.44 22.85
C ALA A 232 -3.31 -11.66 24.16
N THR A 233 -3.44 -10.74 25.13
CA THR A 233 -2.85 -10.92 26.45
C THR A 233 -3.53 -12.08 27.16
N SER A 234 -2.75 -13.05 27.63
CA SER A 234 -3.28 -14.17 28.42
C SER A 234 -3.24 -13.88 29.91
N VAL A 235 -4.37 -14.10 30.58
CA VAL A 235 -4.54 -14.01 32.03
C VAL A 235 -4.72 -15.42 32.57
N CYS A 236 -4.19 -15.72 33.75
CA CYS A 236 -4.44 -17.00 34.42
C CYS A 236 -4.49 -16.78 35.92
N ASP A 237 -5.53 -17.31 36.56
CA ASP A 237 -5.67 -17.32 38.01
C ASP A 237 -6.10 -18.72 38.52
N GLN A 238 -5.81 -19.02 39.78
CA GLN A 238 -6.05 -20.32 40.40
C GLN A 238 -6.43 -20.16 41.87
N ALA A 239 -7.57 -20.72 42.25
CA ALA A 239 -8.17 -20.60 43.58
C ALA A 239 -8.55 -21.97 44.14
N LEU A 240 -8.30 -22.18 45.43
CA LEU A 240 -8.72 -23.36 46.19
C LEU A 240 -10.23 -23.31 46.50
N GLU A 241 -10.79 -24.45 46.89
CA GLU A 241 -12.16 -24.52 47.41
C GLU A 241 -12.36 -23.51 48.58
N ASN A 242 -13.46 -22.75 48.51
CA ASN A 242 -13.85 -21.62 49.35
C ASN A 242 -12.92 -20.39 49.29
N THR A 243 -12.25 -20.15 48.15
CA THR A 243 -11.48 -18.92 47.88
C THR A 243 -11.92 -18.20 46.61
N GLU A 244 -11.69 -16.89 46.55
CA GLU A 244 -12.05 -16.04 45.41
C GLU A 244 -11.03 -16.17 44.26
N LEU A 245 -11.54 -16.34 43.04
CA LEU A 245 -10.79 -16.32 41.78
C LEU A 245 -11.11 -15.04 41.02
N SER A 246 -10.08 -14.38 40.47
CA SER A 246 -10.20 -13.10 39.77
C SER A 246 -9.45 -13.09 38.44
N LEU A 247 -10.17 -12.77 37.35
CA LEU A 247 -9.57 -12.57 36.04
C LEU A 247 -9.77 -11.13 35.62
N THR A 248 -8.67 -10.42 35.40
CA THR A 248 -8.65 -9.01 34.99
C THR A 248 -7.84 -8.85 33.71
N CYS A 249 -8.49 -8.39 32.64
CA CYS A 249 -7.80 -7.96 31.43
C CYS A 249 -7.22 -6.56 31.67
N SER A 250 -5.92 -6.37 31.40
CA SER A 250 -5.31 -5.02 31.40
C SER A 250 -5.83 -4.14 30.27
N ALA A 251 -6.26 -4.75 29.16
CA ALA A 251 -6.95 -4.08 28.06
C ALA A 251 -7.92 -5.05 27.35
N GLY A 252 -9.04 -4.52 26.84
CA GLY A 252 -10.03 -5.29 26.09
C GLY A 252 -10.98 -6.13 26.96
N LYS A 253 -11.59 -7.15 26.35
CA LYS A 253 -12.55 -8.06 26.97
C LYS A 253 -12.05 -9.50 26.88
N ILE A 254 -12.39 -10.33 27.85
CA ILE A 254 -12.15 -11.77 27.82
C ILE A 254 -12.98 -12.35 26.66
N GLY A 255 -12.32 -12.88 25.63
CA GLY A 255 -12.97 -13.46 24.43
C GLY A 255 -12.68 -14.93 24.22
N PHE A 256 -11.86 -15.52 25.09
CA PHE A 256 -11.66 -16.96 25.20
C PHE A 256 -11.32 -17.28 26.66
N VAL A 257 -11.89 -18.35 27.20
CA VAL A 257 -11.54 -18.91 28.52
C VAL A 257 -11.36 -20.41 28.42
N LYS A 258 -10.51 -20.96 29.28
CA LYS A 258 -10.45 -22.38 29.60
C LYS A 258 -10.40 -22.53 31.12
N ALA A 259 -11.39 -23.18 31.70
CA ALA A 259 -11.45 -23.50 33.12
C ALA A 259 -11.34 -25.00 33.33
N VAL A 260 -10.71 -25.40 34.44
CA VAL A 260 -10.69 -26.78 34.93
C VAL A 260 -10.82 -26.75 36.44
N TYR A 261 -11.73 -27.56 36.99
CA TYR A 261 -11.87 -27.78 38.42
C TYR A 261 -11.50 -29.22 38.74
N SER A 262 -10.44 -29.45 39.51
CA SER A 262 -9.93 -30.79 39.82
C SER A 262 -9.08 -30.79 41.09
N THR A 263 -8.29 -31.84 41.30
CA THR A 263 -7.34 -31.97 42.41
C THR A 263 -6.13 -31.04 42.23
N TYR A 264 -5.85 -30.21 43.24
CA TYR A 264 -4.90 -29.08 43.16
C TYR A 264 -3.49 -29.47 42.68
N ASP A 265 -2.98 -30.63 43.13
CA ASP A 265 -1.63 -31.10 42.79
C ASP A 265 -1.45 -31.51 41.32
N SER A 266 -2.52 -31.94 40.64
CA SER A 266 -2.46 -32.60 39.33
C SER A 266 -2.99 -31.78 38.17
N GLN A 267 -3.75 -30.71 38.44
CA GLN A 267 -4.40 -29.89 37.42
C GLN A 267 -3.49 -28.87 36.72
N GLY A 268 -2.22 -28.82 37.10
CA GLY A 268 -1.26 -27.80 36.65
C GLY A 268 -1.35 -26.50 37.44
N SER A 269 -0.63 -25.47 36.96
CA SER A 269 -0.47 -24.20 37.67
C SER A 269 -0.50 -23.00 36.73
N CYS A 270 -1.02 -21.85 37.17
CA CYS A 270 -0.90 -20.60 36.41
C CYS A 270 0.51 -20.02 36.45
N THR A 271 1.18 -20.14 37.60
CA THR A 271 2.54 -19.63 37.83
C THR A 271 3.52 -20.76 38.11
N CYS A 272 4.81 -20.52 37.88
CA CYS A 272 5.87 -21.50 38.16
C CYS A 272 5.94 -21.79 39.68
N PRO A 273 5.70 -23.02 40.16
CA PRO A 273 5.76 -23.36 41.59
C PRO A 273 7.13 -23.09 42.20
N GLU A 274 7.22 -22.79 43.50
CA GLU A 274 8.49 -22.44 44.18
C GLU A 274 9.63 -23.44 43.93
N ARG A 275 9.32 -24.75 44.02
CA ARG A 275 10.28 -25.85 43.75
C ARG A 275 10.79 -25.90 42.30
N ASN A 276 10.08 -25.24 41.38
CA ASN A 276 10.37 -25.15 39.96
C ASN A 276 10.94 -23.77 39.57
N LYS A 277 11.03 -22.77 40.50
CA LYS A 277 11.56 -21.43 40.17
C LYS A 277 13.08 -21.47 39.98
N VAL A 278 13.57 -20.72 38.99
CA VAL A 278 15.00 -20.48 38.79
C VAL A 278 15.60 -19.74 40.01
N ALA A 279 16.87 -20.00 40.30
CA ALA A 279 17.58 -19.29 41.36
C ALA A 279 17.80 -17.81 40.97
N GLY A 280 17.53 -16.91 41.92
CA GLY A 280 17.64 -15.47 41.73
C GLY A 280 19.05 -15.07 41.29
N GLY A 281 19.14 -14.27 40.22
CA GLY A 281 20.40 -13.75 39.68
C GLY A 281 21.19 -14.69 38.76
N SER A 282 21.02 -16.02 38.84
CA SER A 282 21.79 -16.96 38.00
C SER A 282 21.05 -17.44 36.75
N GLY A 283 19.72 -17.38 36.75
CA GLY A 283 18.88 -17.94 35.68
C GLY A 283 18.93 -19.47 35.56
N LYS A 284 19.60 -20.16 36.49
CA LYS A 284 19.73 -21.63 36.54
C LYS A 284 18.70 -22.24 37.47
N CYS A 285 18.40 -23.51 37.24
CA CYS A 285 17.58 -24.31 38.15
C CYS A 285 18.31 -24.64 39.45
N ARG A 286 17.56 -24.96 40.51
CA ARG A 286 18.12 -25.32 41.82
C ARG A 286 18.54 -26.79 41.90
N GLY A 287 17.83 -27.68 41.21
CA GLY A 287 18.17 -29.11 41.16
C GLY A 287 19.33 -29.39 40.20
N ASN A 288 20.17 -30.35 40.57
CA ASN A 288 21.14 -30.97 39.65
C ASN A 288 20.43 -32.01 38.79
N ALA A 289 20.88 -32.25 37.55
CA ALA A 289 20.24 -33.20 36.65
C ALA A 289 20.96 -34.55 36.62
N GLU A 290 20.21 -35.65 36.74
CA GLU A 290 20.73 -37.01 36.63
C GLU A 290 20.10 -37.71 35.40
N GLY A 291 20.74 -37.53 34.24
CA GLY A 291 20.28 -38.08 32.97
C GLY A 291 19.10 -37.32 32.35
N SER A 292 17.90 -37.93 32.36
CA SER A 292 16.65 -37.36 31.82
C SER A 292 15.63 -36.96 32.89
N PHE A 293 15.95 -37.18 34.17
CA PHE A 293 15.12 -36.85 35.32
C PHE A 293 15.95 -36.05 36.34
N CYS A 294 15.27 -35.39 37.28
CA CYS A 294 15.92 -34.80 38.44
C CYS A 294 15.95 -35.82 39.60
N PRO A 295 16.98 -35.81 40.46
CA PRO A 295 17.05 -36.64 41.65
C PRO A 295 15.95 -36.24 42.66
N ALA A 296 15.78 -37.05 43.71
CA ALA A 296 14.66 -36.97 44.66
C ALA A 296 14.63 -35.70 45.54
N ASP A 297 15.55 -34.74 45.36
CA ASP A 297 15.67 -33.47 46.08
C ASP A 297 14.46 -32.51 45.91
N GLY A 298 13.40 -32.94 45.19
CA GLY A 298 12.14 -32.23 45.08
C GLY A 298 12.18 -30.93 44.26
N THR A 299 13.33 -30.57 43.68
CA THR A 299 13.51 -29.34 42.88
C THR A 299 13.71 -29.63 41.40
N GLY A 300 13.13 -28.78 40.54
CA GLY A 300 13.32 -28.88 39.10
C GLY A 300 14.77 -28.57 38.70
N CYS A 301 15.28 -29.26 37.68
CA CYS A 301 16.67 -29.19 37.23
C CYS A 301 16.84 -28.75 35.75
N PHE A 302 15.80 -28.89 34.92
CA PHE A 302 15.87 -28.54 33.49
C PHE A 302 15.24 -27.17 33.21
N VAL A 303 16.06 -26.16 32.88
CA VAL A 303 15.58 -24.80 32.56
C VAL A 303 14.74 -24.81 31.28
N GLY A 304 13.58 -24.15 31.31
CA GLY A 304 12.73 -23.88 30.16
C GLY A 304 11.74 -22.75 30.45
N VAL A 305 10.57 -22.82 29.82
CA VAL A 305 9.53 -21.79 29.88
C VAL A 305 8.22 -22.41 30.34
N HIS A 306 7.59 -21.81 31.35
CA HIS A 306 6.32 -22.26 31.89
C HIS A 306 5.20 -22.18 30.84
N PRO A 307 4.38 -23.23 30.63
CA PRO A 307 3.47 -23.33 29.48
C PRO A 307 2.36 -22.28 29.45
N VAL A 308 1.98 -21.73 30.62
CA VAL A 308 0.92 -20.73 30.74
C VAL A 308 1.48 -19.31 30.90
N SER A 309 2.13 -18.99 32.03
CA SER A 309 2.72 -17.66 32.29
C SER A 309 3.88 -17.23 31.38
N LEU A 310 4.43 -18.10 30.53
CA LEU A 310 5.59 -17.85 29.66
C LEU A 310 6.87 -17.33 30.38
N ARG A 311 6.94 -17.48 31.71
CA ARG A 311 8.12 -17.11 32.51
C ARG A 311 9.15 -18.24 32.59
N PRO A 312 10.45 -17.94 32.81
CA PRO A 312 11.48 -18.97 33.03
C PRO A 312 11.11 -19.87 34.21
N CYS A 313 11.16 -21.18 33.99
CA CYS A 313 10.74 -22.20 34.95
C CYS A 313 11.52 -23.50 34.73
N CYS A 314 11.61 -24.34 35.76
CA CYS A 314 12.35 -25.60 35.74
C CYS A 314 11.40 -26.80 35.62
N SER A 315 11.76 -27.78 34.80
CA SER A 315 11.07 -29.08 34.74
C SER A 315 11.81 -30.16 35.53
N PHE A 316 11.06 -31.17 35.97
CA PHE A 316 11.55 -32.41 36.58
C PHE A 316 12.04 -33.46 35.57
N SER A 317 11.64 -33.35 34.30
CA SER A 317 11.96 -34.32 33.26
C SER A 317 12.31 -33.67 31.94
N ARG A 318 13.11 -34.36 31.14
CA ARG A 318 13.57 -33.92 29.83
C ARG A 318 13.34 -35.03 28.82
N ASN A 319 12.66 -34.71 27.73
CA ASN A 319 12.41 -35.67 26.65
C ASN A 319 13.77 -36.13 26.08
N GLN A 320 14.00 -37.45 26.07
CA GLN A 320 15.28 -38.04 25.69
C GLN A 320 15.64 -37.76 24.22
N THR A 321 14.65 -37.71 23.33
CA THR A 321 14.84 -37.51 21.89
C THR A 321 15.07 -36.04 21.54
N THR A 322 14.23 -35.13 22.04
CA THR A 322 14.30 -33.69 21.69
C THR A 322 15.24 -32.90 22.59
N LYS A 323 15.70 -33.48 23.72
CA LYS A 323 16.42 -32.81 24.81
C LYS A 323 15.68 -31.58 25.37
N SER A 324 14.38 -31.44 25.11
CA SER A 324 13.56 -30.34 25.63
C SER A 324 12.99 -30.68 27.01
N PRO A 325 12.98 -29.73 27.97
CA PRO A 325 12.26 -29.90 29.24
C PRO A 325 10.77 -30.18 29.00
N VAL A 326 10.19 -31.06 29.82
CA VAL A 326 8.80 -31.52 29.70
C VAL A 326 7.98 -30.91 30.82
N PHE A 327 7.21 -29.87 30.51
CA PHE A 327 6.34 -29.17 31.47
C PHE A 327 4.95 -29.82 31.57
N ASP A 328 4.87 -31.14 31.51
CA ASP A 328 3.57 -31.81 31.45
C ASP A 328 2.80 -31.69 32.76
N ASP A 329 3.49 -31.79 33.90
CA ASP A 329 2.99 -31.53 35.25
C ASP A 329 2.42 -30.11 35.46
N MET A 330 2.89 -29.12 34.70
CA MET A 330 2.48 -27.72 34.80
C MET A 330 1.45 -27.28 33.74
N ARG A 331 1.05 -28.16 32.81
CA ARG A 331 -0.03 -27.85 31.85
C ARG A 331 -1.39 -27.98 32.51
N ILE A 332 -2.31 -27.08 32.16
CA ILE A 332 -3.71 -27.15 32.62
C ILE A 332 -4.38 -28.40 32.03
N ARG A 333 -4.67 -29.38 32.88
CA ARG A 333 -5.37 -30.63 32.54
C ARG A 333 -6.44 -30.94 33.57
N GLU A 334 -7.45 -31.63 33.10
CA GLU A 334 -8.44 -32.30 33.93
C GLU A 334 -7.93 -33.70 34.31
N ASN A 335 -8.18 -34.13 35.54
CA ASN A 335 -7.81 -35.48 36.00
C ASN A 335 -8.96 -36.46 35.66
N GLU A 336 -8.64 -37.62 35.09
CA GLU A 336 -9.65 -38.55 34.58
C GLU A 336 -10.58 -39.05 35.70
N GLY A 337 -11.87 -38.68 35.63
CA GLY A 337 -12.86 -39.03 36.64
C GLY A 337 -12.80 -38.22 37.94
N CYS A 338 -12.06 -37.10 37.97
CA CYS A 338 -12.02 -36.17 39.09
C CYS A 338 -12.06 -34.71 38.60
N GLY A 339 -12.93 -34.43 37.64
CA GLY A 339 -13.10 -33.12 36.99
C GLY A 339 -14.55 -32.68 36.95
N SER A 340 -14.80 -31.36 36.96
CA SER A 340 -16.14 -30.80 36.80
C SER A 340 -16.45 -30.50 35.33
N ASN A 341 -17.43 -31.23 34.78
CA ASN A 341 -17.88 -31.06 33.39
C ASN A 341 -18.49 -29.67 33.12
N VAL A 342 -18.96 -28.99 34.16
CA VAL A 342 -19.67 -27.69 34.09
C VAL A 342 -18.81 -26.48 34.43
N ALA A 343 -17.60 -26.67 34.97
CA ALA A 343 -16.70 -25.57 35.32
C ALA A 343 -16.34 -24.67 34.11
N GLN A 344 -16.25 -25.24 32.91
CA GLN A 344 -16.04 -24.48 31.67
C GLN A 344 -17.23 -23.55 31.39
N GLU A 345 -18.46 -24.08 31.41
CA GLU A 345 -19.69 -23.32 31.11
C GLU A 345 -19.93 -22.19 32.12
N ILE A 346 -19.76 -22.48 33.41
CA ILE A 346 -19.87 -21.49 34.49
C ILE A 346 -18.93 -20.30 34.25
N VAL A 347 -17.67 -20.58 33.89
CA VAL A 347 -16.67 -19.53 33.65
C VAL A 347 -16.91 -18.82 32.32
N GLU A 348 -17.34 -19.52 31.27
CA GLU A 348 -17.73 -18.89 30.00
C GLU A 348 -18.85 -17.87 30.22
N GLY A 349 -19.93 -18.28 30.88
CA GLY A 349 -21.06 -17.42 31.22
C GLY A 349 -20.74 -16.26 32.15
N LEU A 350 -19.86 -16.47 33.14
CA LEU A 350 -19.47 -15.43 34.08
C LEU A 350 -18.43 -14.45 33.53
N CYS A 351 -17.57 -14.85 32.58
CA CYS A 351 -16.39 -14.08 32.21
C CYS A 351 -16.34 -13.61 30.74
N LEU A 352 -16.90 -14.34 29.78
CA LEU A 352 -16.83 -13.91 28.37
C LEU A 352 -17.54 -12.56 28.16
N GLY A 353 -16.95 -11.72 27.32
CA GLY A 353 -17.45 -10.37 27.03
C GLY A 353 -17.26 -9.33 28.13
N LYS A 354 -16.68 -9.69 29.28
CA LYS A 354 -16.36 -8.77 30.40
C LYS A 354 -14.87 -8.40 30.40
N ALA A 355 -14.53 -7.24 30.97
CA ALA A 355 -13.14 -6.81 31.16
C ALA A 355 -12.49 -7.45 32.40
N SER A 356 -13.32 -7.70 33.43
CA SER A 356 -12.96 -8.46 34.61
C SER A 356 -14.14 -9.32 35.08
N CYS A 357 -13.84 -10.47 35.67
CA CYS A 357 -14.80 -11.28 36.41
C CYS A 357 -14.15 -11.76 37.71
N THR A 358 -14.95 -11.82 38.78
CA THR A 358 -14.59 -12.49 40.03
C THR A 358 -15.66 -13.51 40.38
N LEU A 359 -15.25 -14.64 40.97
CA LEU A 359 -16.16 -15.67 41.44
C LEU A 359 -15.55 -16.38 42.66
N ASN A 360 -16.37 -16.66 43.67
CA ASN A 360 -15.96 -17.48 44.80
C ASN A 360 -16.09 -18.96 44.41
N VAL A 361 -15.02 -19.74 44.54
CA VAL A 361 -14.98 -21.15 44.12
C VAL A 361 -15.53 -22.01 45.26
N SER A 362 -16.76 -22.52 45.15
CA SER A 362 -17.33 -23.39 46.19
C SER A 362 -18.44 -24.28 45.63
N GLU A 363 -18.45 -25.53 46.08
CA GLU A 363 -19.39 -26.55 45.62
C GLU A 363 -20.81 -26.34 46.14
N ALA A 364 -20.96 -25.55 47.20
CA ALA A 364 -22.27 -25.17 47.76
C ALA A 364 -22.90 -23.97 47.04
N ILE A 365 -22.21 -23.33 46.08
CA ILE A 365 -22.69 -22.13 45.39
C ILE A 365 -23.33 -22.51 44.04
N THR A 366 -24.57 -22.05 43.82
CA THR A 366 -25.19 -22.02 42.49
C THR A 366 -24.75 -20.75 41.76
N TYR A 367 -24.05 -20.91 40.63
CA TYR A 367 -23.63 -19.81 39.78
C TYR A 367 -24.75 -19.43 38.81
N LYS A 368 -24.88 -18.12 38.53
CA LYS A 368 -25.94 -17.57 37.68
C LYS A 368 -25.41 -16.54 36.69
N TRP A 369 -25.85 -16.62 35.44
CA TRP A 369 -25.50 -15.64 34.40
C TRP A 369 -26.61 -15.48 33.34
N GLU A 370 -26.50 -14.41 32.55
CA GLU A 370 -27.36 -14.10 31.40
C GLU A 370 -26.65 -14.54 30.10
N PRO A 371 -27.31 -15.24 29.16
CA PRO A 371 -26.69 -15.71 27.94
C PRO A 371 -26.56 -14.59 26.89
N ASP A 372 -25.36 -14.41 26.33
CA ASP A 372 -25.09 -13.46 25.25
C ASP A 372 -24.79 -14.24 23.94
N PRO A 373 -25.69 -14.18 22.93
CA PRO A 373 -25.51 -14.89 21.67
C PRO A 373 -24.31 -14.39 20.84
N ASN A 374 -23.73 -13.23 21.18
CA ASN A 374 -22.54 -12.70 20.51
C ASN A 374 -21.24 -13.41 20.97
N TYR A 375 -21.24 -13.97 22.19
CA TYR A 375 -20.13 -14.74 22.76
C TYR A 375 -20.42 -16.24 22.87
N GLY A 376 -21.68 -16.65 22.71
CA GLY A 376 -22.09 -18.07 22.71
C GLY A 376 -22.31 -18.66 24.10
N THR A 377 -22.53 -17.83 25.13
CA THR A 377 -22.70 -18.25 26.54
C THR A 377 -24.08 -18.84 26.87
N ASN A 378 -24.64 -19.60 25.92
CA ASN A 378 -25.95 -20.23 26.04
C ASN A 378 -25.89 -21.38 27.07
N CYS A 379 -26.96 -21.56 27.85
CA CYS A 379 -27.03 -22.65 28.82
C CYS A 379 -27.06 -24.04 28.14
N SER A 380 -26.30 -25.02 28.62
CA SER A 380 -26.37 -26.41 28.14
C SER A 380 -27.62 -27.14 28.64
N LYS A 381 -28.13 -26.76 29.80
CA LYS A 381 -29.38 -27.26 30.40
C LYS A 381 -30.52 -26.27 30.13
N THR A 382 -31.75 -26.77 30.02
CA THR A 382 -32.94 -25.91 29.82
C THR A 382 -33.02 -24.85 30.93
N PRO A 383 -33.20 -23.55 30.59
CA PRO A 383 -33.16 -22.47 31.57
C PRO A 383 -34.21 -22.66 32.66
N THR A 384 -33.77 -22.68 33.92
CA THR A 384 -34.57 -23.14 35.07
C THR A 384 -35.57 -22.10 35.56
N THR A 385 -35.31 -20.81 35.30
CA THR A 385 -36.03 -19.70 35.93
C THR A 385 -36.38 -18.63 34.90
N VAL A 386 -37.61 -18.63 34.40
CA VAL A 386 -38.16 -17.53 33.60
C VAL A 386 -38.74 -16.49 34.56
N ILE A 387 -38.12 -15.32 34.68
CA ILE A 387 -38.68 -14.21 35.45
C ILE A 387 -39.81 -13.59 34.62
N ILE A 388 -41.05 -13.85 35.02
CA ILE A 388 -42.25 -13.25 34.43
C ILE A 388 -42.57 -12.00 35.24
N ASP A 389 -42.35 -10.82 34.65
CA ASP A 389 -42.83 -9.57 35.25
C ASP A 389 -44.38 -9.54 35.23
N SER A 390 -44.96 -8.77 36.12
CA SER A 390 -46.39 -8.45 36.29
C SER A 390 -47.15 -8.07 35.01
N THR A 391 -46.44 -7.77 33.91
CA THR A 391 -47.00 -7.48 32.57
C THR A 391 -46.89 -8.64 31.56
N ALA A 392 -46.54 -9.85 32.01
CA ALA A 392 -46.48 -11.09 31.22
C ALA A 392 -45.48 -11.10 30.04
N ASN A 393 -44.46 -10.24 30.07
CA ASN A 393 -43.31 -10.32 29.18
C ASN A 393 -42.17 -11.13 29.83
N ILE A 394 -41.54 -12.01 29.04
CA ILE A 394 -40.30 -12.71 29.40
C ILE A 394 -39.17 -11.68 29.34
N THR A 395 -38.52 -11.39 30.47
CA THR A 395 -37.56 -10.26 30.56
C THR A 395 -36.09 -10.67 30.55
N ALA A 396 -35.73 -11.87 31.01
CA ALA A 396 -34.41 -12.47 30.83
C ALA A 396 -34.47 -14.00 30.98
N GLU A 397 -33.69 -14.73 30.18
CA GLU A 397 -33.33 -16.12 30.47
C GLU A 397 -32.11 -16.14 31.38
N LEU A 398 -32.15 -16.90 32.48
CA LEU A 398 -31.03 -17.02 33.42
C LEU A 398 -30.54 -18.47 33.43
N CYS A 399 -29.24 -18.67 33.18
CA CYS A 399 -28.60 -19.95 33.38
C CYS A 399 -28.28 -20.12 34.87
N GLU A 400 -28.56 -21.30 35.44
CA GLU A 400 -28.24 -21.64 36.84
C GLU A 400 -27.58 -23.03 36.90
N VAL A 401 -26.35 -23.11 37.42
CA VAL A 401 -25.54 -24.35 37.46
C VAL A 401 -24.67 -24.39 38.74
N GLN A 402 -24.49 -25.57 39.34
CA GLN A 402 -23.55 -25.81 40.45
C GLN A 402 -22.29 -26.53 39.97
N LEU A 403 -21.13 -26.29 40.62
CA LEU A 403 -19.87 -26.98 40.30
C LEU A 403 -19.95 -28.53 40.37
N ASN A 404 -20.91 -29.06 41.13
CA ASN A 404 -21.09 -30.50 41.32
C ASN A 404 -22.09 -31.13 40.33
N ASP A 405 -22.71 -30.34 39.45
CA ASP A 405 -23.61 -30.87 38.43
C ASP A 405 -22.85 -31.78 37.45
N ASP A 406 -23.44 -32.93 37.12
CA ASP A 406 -22.90 -33.97 36.22
C ASP A 406 -21.45 -34.40 36.51
N SER A 407 -21.01 -34.32 37.78
CA SER A 407 -19.62 -34.55 38.19
C SER A 407 -19.52 -35.57 39.33
N ASP A 408 -18.88 -36.73 39.08
CA ASP A 408 -18.70 -37.81 40.06
C ASP A 408 -17.33 -37.73 40.74
N TYR A 409 -17.28 -37.10 41.92
CA TYR A 409 -16.03 -36.97 42.70
C TYR A 409 -15.68 -38.21 43.53
N SER A 410 -16.44 -39.32 43.46
CA SER A 410 -16.18 -40.52 44.28
C SER A 410 -14.81 -41.19 43.99
N LYS A 411 -14.19 -40.85 42.85
CA LYS A 411 -12.89 -41.35 42.40
C LYS A 411 -11.73 -40.38 42.72
N CYS A 412 -12.02 -39.21 43.30
CA CYS A 412 -11.00 -38.28 43.73
C CYS A 412 -10.28 -38.78 45.00
N ASP A 413 -8.96 -38.57 45.07
CA ASP A 413 -8.25 -38.60 46.34
C ASP A 413 -8.82 -37.52 47.30
N ASN A 414 -8.72 -37.74 48.62
CA ASN A 414 -9.09 -36.78 49.68
C ASN A 414 -8.16 -35.53 49.75
N LYS A 415 -7.69 -35.04 48.61
CA LYS A 415 -6.85 -33.86 48.45
C LYS A 415 -7.71 -32.62 48.19
N PRO A 416 -7.23 -31.41 48.54
CA PRO A 416 -7.94 -30.18 48.22
C PRO A 416 -8.14 -30.02 46.70
N ARG A 417 -9.35 -29.60 46.34
CA ARG A 417 -9.74 -29.26 44.96
C ARG A 417 -9.58 -27.77 44.72
N ALA A 418 -9.45 -27.38 43.46
CA ALA A 418 -9.23 -26.00 43.06
C ALA A 418 -9.74 -25.73 41.63
N LEU A 419 -10.15 -24.50 41.37
CA LEU A 419 -10.42 -24.01 40.02
C LEU A 419 -9.15 -23.35 39.47
N ILE A 420 -8.74 -23.74 38.27
CA ILE A 420 -7.74 -23.00 37.47
C ILE A 420 -8.42 -22.46 36.21
N VAL A 421 -8.24 -21.17 35.94
CA VAL A 421 -8.82 -20.52 34.76
C VAL A 421 -7.75 -19.77 33.97
N TYR A 422 -7.72 -20.02 32.68
CA TYR A 422 -6.90 -19.33 31.68
C TYR A 422 -7.78 -18.55 30.71
N GLY A 423 -7.64 -17.23 30.69
CA GLY A 423 -8.34 -16.32 29.77
C GLY A 423 -7.42 -15.73 28.71
N ARG A 424 -7.99 -15.31 27.58
CA ARG A 424 -7.35 -14.42 26.59
C ARG A 424 -8.22 -13.20 26.31
N CYS A 425 -7.60 -12.04 26.35
CA CYS A 425 -8.25 -10.75 26.15
C CYS A 425 -8.11 -10.29 24.68
N PHE A 426 -9.17 -9.71 24.12
CA PHE A 426 -9.21 -9.18 22.76
C PHE A 426 -9.81 -7.76 22.75
N THR A 427 -9.42 -6.95 21.76
CA THR A 427 -9.77 -5.52 21.67
C THR A 427 -10.79 -5.18 20.58
N THR A 428 -10.86 -5.89 19.45
CA THR A 428 -11.78 -5.59 18.32
C THR A 428 -12.20 -6.83 17.51
N ARG A 429 -13.38 -6.79 16.86
CA ARG A 429 -13.88 -7.78 15.87
C ARG A 429 -14.47 -7.07 14.64
N VAL A 430 -14.33 -7.65 13.44
CA VAL A 430 -14.85 -7.09 12.17
C VAL A 430 -15.47 -8.21 11.31
N ASP A 431 -16.66 -7.98 10.77
CA ASP A 431 -17.38 -8.85 9.82
C ASP A 431 -17.83 -8.03 8.59
N LEU A 432 -17.70 -8.58 7.37
CA LEU A 432 -17.93 -7.85 6.10
C LEU A 432 -18.58 -8.73 5.01
N SER A 433 -19.78 -8.39 4.54
CA SER A 433 -20.39 -9.05 3.37
C SER A 433 -21.36 -8.19 2.53
N SER A 434 -21.29 -8.39 1.19
CA SER A 434 -22.30 -8.15 0.12
C SER A 434 -22.24 -6.92 -0.85
N ALA A 435 -21.91 -7.24 -2.13
CA ALA A 435 -22.36 -6.64 -3.44
C ALA A 435 -22.04 -5.13 -3.73
N TRP A 436 -22.23 -4.51 -4.92
CA TRP A 436 -23.12 -4.71 -6.10
C TRP A 436 -22.50 -4.14 -7.42
N SER A 437 -23.10 -4.38 -8.61
CA SER A 437 -22.71 -3.74 -9.90
C SER A 437 -23.88 -3.54 -10.89
N LEU A 438 -23.78 -2.61 -11.86
CA LEU A 438 -24.82 -2.36 -12.88
C LEU A 438 -24.29 -1.68 -14.18
N LYS A 439 -24.98 -1.88 -15.32
CA LYS A 439 -24.55 -1.49 -16.70
C LYS A 439 -25.61 -0.64 -17.44
N ILE A 440 -25.23 0.23 -18.39
CA ILE A 440 -26.12 1.22 -19.05
C ILE A 440 -25.95 1.27 -20.59
N ILE A 441 -27.03 1.67 -21.27
CA ILE A 441 -27.23 2.04 -22.70
C ILE A 441 -27.77 3.50 -22.71
N GLY A 442 -27.54 4.39 -23.70
CA GLY A 442 -26.81 4.37 -24.98
C GLY A 442 -26.87 5.78 -25.59
N TRP A 443 -25.98 6.15 -26.54
CA TRP A 443 -25.70 7.58 -26.85
C TRP A 443 -25.33 7.84 -28.33
N ASP A 444 -25.65 9.03 -28.85
CA ASP A 444 -25.37 9.52 -30.21
C ASP A 444 -24.61 10.88 -30.20
N SER A 445 -23.79 11.16 -31.22
CA SER A 445 -22.86 12.31 -31.22
C SER A 445 -23.55 13.65 -31.40
N LEU A 446 -24.58 13.72 -32.26
CA LEU A 446 -25.34 14.95 -32.48
C LEU A 446 -26.03 15.41 -31.19
N SER A 447 -26.62 14.47 -30.45
CA SER A 447 -27.24 14.75 -29.15
C SER A 447 -26.23 15.23 -28.10
N ILE A 448 -25.00 14.69 -28.10
CA ILE A 448 -23.92 15.18 -27.21
C ILE A 448 -23.51 16.60 -27.58
N ARG A 449 -23.29 16.87 -28.87
CA ARG A 449 -22.90 18.20 -29.38
C ARG A 449 -23.94 19.26 -29.02
N LEU A 450 -25.20 19.05 -29.40
CA LEU A 450 -26.28 20.03 -29.16
C LEU A 450 -26.50 20.28 -27.65
N HIS A 451 -26.40 19.24 -26.82
CA HIS A 451 -26.51 19.36 -25.36
C HIS A 451 -25.36 20.18 -24.77
N LEU A 452 -24.12 19.96 -25.22
CA LEU A 452 -22.96 20.69 -24.71
C LEU A 452 -22.95 22.15 -25.16
N GLU A 453 -23.17 22.43 -26.44
CA GLU A 453 -23.25 23.82 -26.93
C GLU A 453 -24.35 24.60 -26.19
N ALA A 454 -25.51 23.97 -25.93
CA ALA A 454 -26.60 24.59 -25.18
C ALA A 454 -26.29 24.80 -23.68
N VAL A 455 -25.66 23.85 -22.99
CA VAL A 455 -25.33 24.02 -21.56
C VAL A 455 -24.19 25.04 -21.38
N LEU A 456 -23.15 24.97 -22.20
CA LEU A 456 -21.94 25.78 -22.02
C LEU A 456 -22.11 27.24 -22.47
N SER A 457 -22.94 27.50 -23.49
CA SER A 457 -23.23 28.89 -23.90
C SER A 457 -24.15 29.63 -22.91
N ASN A 458 -24.82 28.90 -22.00
CA ASN A 458 -25.56 29.48 -20.88
C ASN A 458 -24.74 29.55 -19.57
N ALA A 459 -23.50 29.05 -19.59
CA ALA A 459 -22.60 29.08 -18.44
C ALA A 459 -21.77 30.38 -18.42
N ALA A 460 -21.36 30.80 -17.23
CA ALA A 460 -20.54 32.00 -17.06
C ALA A 460 -19.19 31.87 -17.80
N PRO A 461 -18.67 32.96 -18.39
CA PRO A 461 -17.36 32.98 -19.03
C PRO A 461 -16.23 32.70 -18.03
N PHE A 462 -15.19 32.03 -18.49
CA PHE A 462 -14.00 31.70 -17.71
C PHE A 462 -12.90 32.75 -17.91
N ALA A 463 -12.55 33.06 -19.15
CA ALA A 463 -11.59 34.11 -19.52
C ALA A 463 -12.05 35.01 -20.67
N GLU A 464 -12.66 34.45 -21.71
CA GLU A 464 -13.11 35.21 -22.90
C GLU A 464 -14.64 35.19 -23.07
N ASP A 465 -15.20 36.37 -23.38
CA ASP A 465 -16.61 36.58 -23.70
C ASP A 465 -16.92 36.14 -25.14
N LEU A 466 -17.04 34.83 -25.34
CA LEU A 466 -17.53 34.23 -26.58
C LEU A 466 -19.06 34.11 -26.56
N ASP A 467 -19.73 34.67 -27.59
CA ASP A 467 -21.20 34.62 -27.79
C ASP A 467 -21.79 33.19 -27.73
N ARG A 468 -21.02 32.20 -28.19
CA ARG A 468 -21.43 30.78 -28.22
C ARG A 468 -20.21 29.87 -28.28
N ILE A 469 -20.15 28.89 -27.38
CA ILE A 469 -19.15 27.81 -27.44
C ILE A 469 -19.53 26.79 -28.51
N ARG A 470 -18.54 26.35 -29.29
CA ARG A 470 -18.72 25.38 -30.37
C ARG A 470 -17.96 24.09 -30.10
N VAL A 471 -18.59 22.97 -30.43
CA VAL A 471 -17.96 21.64 -30.35
C VAL A 471 -17.48 21.26 -31.75
N ALA A 472 -16.17 21.24 -31.96
CA ALA A 472 -15.54 20.90 -33.23
C ALA A 472 -15.85 19.45 -33.64
N ASP A 473 -15.65 18.49 -32.73
CA ASP A 473 -15.83 17.06 -33.00
C ASP A 473 -16.20 16.25 -31.74
N VAL A 474 -16.86 15.10 -31.94
CA VAL A 474 -17.22 14.12 -30.89
C VAL A 474 -16.88 12.70 -31.37
N GLN A 475 -15.72 12.21 -30.95
CA GLN A 475 -15.21 10.89 -31.35
C GLN A 475 -15.54 9.81 -30.32
N PHE A 476 -16.25 8.76 -30.74
CA PHE A 476 -16.60 7.66 -29.84
C PHE A 476 -15.47 6.64 -29.65
N GLY A 477 -14.99 6.53 -28.41
CA GLY A 477 -14.16 5.43 -27.93
C GLY A 477 -14.95 4.13 -27.90
N LYS A 478 -14.84 3.37 -28.99
CA LYS A 478 -15.55 2.10 -29.22
C LYS A 478 -14.81 0.91 -28.61
N SER A 479 -15.55 -0.07 -28.09
CA SER A 479 -14.97 -1.36 -27.68
C SER A 479 -14.41 -2.13 -28.88
N ALA A 480 -13.10 -1.99 -29.13
CA ALA A 480 -12.39 -2.55 -30.28
C ALA A 480 -11.31 -3.58 -29.91
N SER A 481 -11.29 -4.10 -28.68
CA SER A 481 -10.20 -4.95 -28.17
C SER A 481 -9.91 -6.20 -29.01
N ARG A 482 -10.94 -6.82 -29.62
CA ARG A 482 -10.77 -7.93 -30.58
C ARG A 482 -10.12 -7.49 -31.91
N HIS A 483 -10.42 -6.27 -32.37
CA HIS A 483 -9.85 -5.68 -33.58
C HIS A 483 -8.38 -5.28 -33.35
N LEU A 484 -8.08 -4.61 -32.25
CA LEU A 484 -6.71 -4.28 -31.85
C LEU A 484 -5.82 -5.53 -31.74
N ARG A 485 -6.33 -6.62 -31.15
CA ARG A 485 -5.63 -7.92 -31.12
C ARG A 485 -5.40 -8.54 -32.51
N LEU A 486 -6.31 -8.31 -33.47
CA LEU A 486 -6.13 -8.74 -34.86
C LEU A 486 -5.05 -7.89 -35.55
N LEU A 487 -5.06 -6.57 -35.38
CA LEU A 487 -4.06 -5.64 -35.91
C LEU A 487 -2.67 -5.91 -35.33
N GLY A 488 -2.54 -6.12 -34.02
CA GLY A 488 -1.27 -6.48 -33.38
C GLY A 488 -0.70 -7.81 -33.90
N ARG A 489 -1.55 -8.84 -34.05
CA ARG A 489 -1.16 -10.12 -34.66
C ARG A 489 -0.75 -9.97 -36.12
N ARG A 490 -1.44 -9.11 -36.90
CA ARG A 490 -1.05 -8.76 -38.26
C ARG A 490 0.33 -8.08 -38.28
N GLY A 491 0.58 -7.10 -37.41
CA GLY A 491 1.86 -6.40 -37.28
C GLY A 491 3.04 -7.34 -37.01
N VAL A 492 2.87 -8.32 -36.13
CA VAL A 492 3.90 -9.36 -35.87
C VAL A 492 4.20 -10.19 -37.13
N ILE A 493 3.18 -10.55 -37.93
CA ILE A 493 3.38 -11.27 -39.20
C ILE A 493 4.06 -10.38 -40.26
N VAL A 494 3.70 -9.09 -40.36
CA VAL A 494 4.36 -8.14 -41.25
C VAL A 494 5.84 -8.00 -40.90
N ARG A 495 6.18 -7.80 -39.61
CA ARG A 495 7.58 -7.73 -39.15
C ARG A 495 8.36 -9.03 -39.43
N HIS A 496 7.74 -10.19 -39.28
CA HIS A 496 8.37 -11.47 -39.65
C HIS A 496 8.57 -11.62 -41.16
N LEU A 497 7.65 -11.10 -41.98
CA LEU A 497 7.75 -11.10 -43.44
C LEU A 497 8.90 -10.20 -43.90
N GLU A 498 8.99 -8.98 -43.37
CA GLU A 498 10.07 -8.02 -43.62
C GLU A 498 11.44 -8.60 -43.26
N ILE A 499 11.59 -9.20 -42.06
CA ILE A 499 12.82 -9.90 -41.66
C ILE A 499 13.15 -11.08 -42.60
N ALA A 500 12.14 -11.78 -43.13
CA ALA A 500 12.35 -12.88 -44.07
C ALA A 500 12.79 -12.38 -45.46
N GLN A 501 12.26 -11.25 -45.92
CA GLN A 501 12.64 -10.56 -47.15
C GLN A 501 14.08 -10.03 -47.06
N GLN A 502 14.43 -9.29 -46.00
CA GLN A 502 15.80 -8.83 -45.75
C GLN A 502 16.83 -9.98 -45.68
N ARG A 503 16.44 -11.14 -45.16
CA ARG A 503 17.29 -12.35 -45.17
C ARG A 503 17.44 -12.97 -46.57
N HIS A 504 16.43 -12.85 -47.42
CA HIS A 504 16.50 -13.30 -48.81
C HIS A 504 17.36 -12.36 -49.66
N GLU A 505 17.22 -11.04 -49.51
CA GLU A 505 18.09 -10.02 -50.13
C GLU A 505 19.56 -10.25 -49.76
N LYS A 506 19.85 -10.45 -48.45
CA LYS A 506 21.20 -10.81 -47.99
C LYS A 506 21.72 -12.13 -48.55
N LEU A 507 20.85 -13.07 -48.89
CA LEU A 507 21.25 -14.30 -49.59
C LEU A 507 21.57 -14.02 -51.07
N GLN A 508 20.78 -13.19 -51.76
CA GLN A 508 21.04 -12.80 -53.15
C GLN A 508 22.41 -12.11 -53.31
N LEU A 509 22.84 -11.30 -52.34
CA LEU A 509 24.19 -10.71 -52.31
C LEU A 509 25.35 -11.73 -52.20
N LEU A 510 25.05 -12.99 -51.87
CA LEU A 510 26.01 -14.09 -51.83
C LEU A 510 25.93 -15.00 -53.07
N HIS A 511 25.13 -14.64 -54.08
CA HIS A 511 25.10 -15.34 -55.36
C HIS A 511 26.49 -15.35 -56.00
N GLY A 512 26.89 -16.48 -56.59
CA GLY A 512 28.25 -16.71 -57.10
C GLY A 512 29.36 -16.92 -56.04
N ARG A 513 29.11 -16.66 -54.74
CA ARG A 513 30.07 -16.94 -53.65
C ARG A 513 29.83 -18.29 -52.95
N LEU A 514 28.68 -18.92 -53.17
CA LEU A 514 28.34 -20.26 -52.70
C LEU A 514 28.15 -21.19 -53.90
N ASP A 515 28.43 -22.48 -53.70
CA ASP A 515 28.00 -23.56 -54.60
C ASP A 515 26.51 -23.42 -54.94
N GLU A 516 26.19 -23.49 -56.23
CA GLU A 516 24.85 -23.27 -56.78
C GLU A 516 23.80 -24.19 -56.13
N ASN A 517 24.18 -25.44 -55.85
CA ASN A 517 23.28 -26.41 -55.22
C ASN A 517 22.89 -25.99 -53.80
N VAL A 518 23.86 -25.47 -53.04
CA VAL A 518 23.63 -24.95 -51.68
C VAL A 518 22.86 -23.63 -51.73
N TYR A 519 23.19 -22.73 -52.66
CA TYR A 519 22.48 -21.48 -52.90
C TYR A 519 21.00 -21.74 -53.22
N ALA A 520 20.70 -22.51 -54.27
CA ALA A 520 19.34 -22.81 -54.71
C ALA A 520 18.52 -23.53 -53.62
N ARG A 521 19.14 -24.42 -52.84
CA ARG A 521 18.47 -25.08 -51.70
C ARG A 521 18.12 -24.12 -50.57
N ARG A 522 18.98 -23.12 -50.28
CA ARG A 522 18.71 -22.06 -49.29
C ARG A 522 17.63 -21.11 -49.81
N GLU A 523 17.75 -20.64 -51.04
CA GLU A 523 16.81 -19.73 -51.69
C GLU A 523 15.38 -20.30 -51.72
N ARG A 524 15.21 -21.55 -52.18
CA ARG A 524 13.92 -22.25 -52.13
C ARG A 524 13.32 -22.35 -50.72
N ARG A 525 14.15 -22.42 -49.65
CA ARG A 525 13.67 -22.40 -48.25
C ARG A 525 13.20 -21.00 -47.85
N HIS A 526 13.93 -19.95 -48.22
CA HIS A 526 13.56 -18.56 -47.94
C HIS A 526 12.28 -18.15 -48.67
N LEU A 527 12.16 -18.43 -49.97
CA LEU A 527 10.96 -18.15 -50.76
C LEU A 527 9.72 -18.88 -50.21
N ARG A 528 9.84 -20.17 -49.84
CA ARG A 528 8.76 -20.92 -49.16
C ARG A 528 8.36 -20.30 -47.81
N ALA A 529 9.32 -19.74 -47.06
CA ALA A 529 9.04 -19.09 -45.78
C ALA A 529 8.32 -17.74 -45.97
N ILE A 530 8.76 -16.93 -46.95
CA ILE A 530 8.12 -15.67 -47.37
C ILE A 530 6.68 -15.94 -47.80
N HIS A 531 6.46 -16.87 -48.74
CA HIS A 531 5.11 -17.21 -49.21
C HIS A 531 4.19 -17.74 -48.09
N LYS A 532 4.74 -18.50 -47.13
CA LYS A 532 4.00 -18.96 -45.93
C LYS A 532 3.64 -17.82 -44.97
N LEU A 533 4.36 -16.69 -45.00
CA LEU A 533 4.04 -15.49 -44.23
C LEU A 533 3.06 -14.58 -44.98
N GLU A 534 3.20 -14.42 -46.30
CA GLU A 534 2.25 -13.70 -47.17
C GLU A 534 0.85 -14.33 -47.11
N THR A 535 0.75 -15.65 -47.26
CA THR A 535 -0.53 -16.37 -47.15
C THR A 535 -1.15 -16.26 -45.75
N LYS A 536 -0.34 -16.15 -44.68
CA LYS A 536 -0.84 -15.82 -43.34
C LYS A 536 -1.32 -14.38 -43.23
N LEU A 537 -0.58 -13.42 -43.80
CA LEU A 537 -0.94 -12.00 -43.81
C LEU A 537 -2.25 -11.76 -44.55
N HIS A 538 -2.42 -12.37 -45.74
CA HIS A 538 -3.68 -12.32 -46.49
C HIS A 538 -4.86 -12.87 -45.68
N ARG A 539 -4.70 -14.01 -44.99
CA ARG A 539 -5.72 -14.55 -44.06
C ARG A 539 -6.06 -13.61 -42.89
N PHE A 540 -5.15 -12.72 -42.49
CA PHE A 540 -5.43 -11.68 -41.49
C PHE A 540 -6.16 -10.48 -42.10
N ASN A 541 -5.80 -10.05 -43.31
CA ASN A 541 -6.50 -8.98 -44.03
C ASN A 541 -7.97 -9.35 -44.28
N VAL A 542 -8.25 -10.55 -44.81
CA VAL A 542 -9.63 -11.06 -44.99
C VAL A 542 -10.42 -11.09 -43.68
N LYS A 543 -9.79 -11.43 -42.54
CA LYS A 543 -10.44 -11.39 -41.21
C LYS A 543 -10.73 -9.97 -40.72
N LEU A 544 -9.91 -8.99 -41.09
CA LEU A 544 -10.15 -7.57 -40.79
C LEU A 544 -11.31 -7.04 -41.63
N GLU A 545 -11.34 -7.33 -42.94
CA GLU A 545 -12.45 -6.99 -43.84
C GLU A 545 -13.78 -7.57 -43.35
N GLN A 546 -13.81 -8.87 -43.01
CA GLN A 546 -14.98 -9.52 -42.41
C GLN A 546 -15.41 -8.82 -41.11
N TRP A 547 -14.47 -8.42 -40.26
CA TRP A 547 -14.78 -7.71 -39.01
C TRP A 547 -15.36 -6.31 -39.27
N HIS A 548 -14.79 -5.54 -40.21
CA HIS A 548 -15.34 -4.25 -40.63
C HIS A 548 -16.75 -4.37 -41.23
N TYR A 549 -16.98 -5.39 -42.08
CA TYR A 549 -18.30 -5.68 -42.64
C TYR A 549 -19.33 -6.00 -41.55
N HIS A 550 -18.99 -6.87 -40.59
CA HIS A 550 -19.85 -7.16 -39.45
C HIS A 550 -20.11 -5.93 -38.58
N GLN A 551 -19.10 -5.09 -38.32
CA GLN A 551 -19.29 -3.86 -37.54
C GLN A 551 -20.22 -2.87 -38.25
N LYS A 552 -20.04 -2.66 -39.56
CA LYS A 552 -20.90 -1.79 -40.39
C LYS A 552 -22.34 -2.28 -40.43
N ARG A 553 -22.56 -3.60 -40.51
CA ARG A 553 -23.91 -4.19 -40.65
C ARG A 553 -24.74 -4.20 -39.36
N TYR A 554 -24.11 -4.33 -38.19
CA TYR A 554 -24.84 -4.55 -36.93
C TYR A 554 -24.64 -3.48 -35.84
N SER A 555 -23.83 -2.44 -36.09
CA SER A 555 -23.51 -1.37 -35.11
C SER A 555 -23.07 -1.84 -33.71
N ILE A 556 -22.58 -3.09 -33.59
CA ILE A 556 -22.28 -3.80 -32.32
C ILE A 556 -21.25 -3.10 -31.43
N SER A 557 -20.45 -2.18 -31.97
CA SER A 557 -19.46 -1.43 -31.19
C SER A 557 -20.13 -0.44 -30.24
N GLN A 558 -20.49 -0.92 -29.04
CA GLN A 558 -20.89 -0.10 -27.91
C GLN A 558 -19.82 0.98 -27.69
N ALA A 559 -20.22 2.24 -27.80
CA ALA A 559 -19.42 3.37 -27.36
C ALA A 559 -19.29 3.30 -25.83
N VAL A 560 -18.06 3.35 -25.33
CA VAL A 560 -17.74 3.23 -23.90
C VAL A 560 -17.35 4.58 -23.32
N THR A 561 -16.71 5.42 -24.13
CA THR A 561 -16.45 6.83 -23.85
C THR A 561 -16.66 7.66 -25.12
N ALA A 562 -16.71 8.98 -24.98
CA ALA A 562 -16.57 9.93 -26.07
C ALA A 562 -15.41 10.88 -25.75
N PHE A 563 -14.64 11.24 -26.76
CA PHE A 563 -13.68 12.34 -26.73
C PHE A 563 -14.34 13.52 -27.43
N VAL A 564 -14.35 14.68 -26.77
CA VAL A 564 -15.00 15.90 -27.26
C VAL A 564 -13.92 16.94 -27.47
N THR A 565 -13.86 17.49 -28.68
CA THR A 565 -12.94 18.55 -29.07
C THR A 565 -13.75 19.83 -29.23
N PHE A 566 -13.32 20.91 -28.58
CA PHE A 566 -13.91 22.25 -28.71
C PHE A 566 -13.19 23.04 -29.82
N GLU A 567 -13.86 24.04 -30.40
CA GLU A 567 -13.19 24.96 -31.34
C GLU A 567 -12.22 25.89 -30.57
N GLU A 568 -12.60 26.32 -29.37
CA GLU A 568 -11.82 27.22 -28.49
C GLU A 568 -11.45 26.58 -27.14
N GLU A 569 -10.30 26.99 -26.55
CA GLU A 569 -9.85 26.50 -25.23
C GLU A 569 -10.78 26.94 -24.09
N GLU A 570 -11.41 28.12 -24.22
CA GLU A 570 -12.48 28.61 -23.34
C GLU A 570 -13.62 27.57 -23.22
N GLY A 571 -14.01 26.91 -24.32
CA GLY A 571 -15.03 25.86 -24.31
C GLY A 571 -14.64 24.63 -23.50
N PHE A 572 -13.35 24.28 -23.49
CA PHE A 572 -12.81 23.20 -22.67
C PHE A 572 -12.80 23.55 -21.18
N HIS A 573 -12.29 24.73 -20.79
CA HIS A 573 -12.25 25.15 -19.39
C HIS A 573 -13.65 25.35 -18.80
N ARG A 574 -14.56 26.01 -19.53
CA ARG A 574 -15.95 26.18 -19.11
C ARG A 574 -16.68 24.85 -18.96
N CYS A 575 -16.34 23.84 -19.78
CA CYS A 575 -16.87 22.47 -19.62
C CYS A 575 -16.40 21.80 -18.31
N LEU A 576 -15.12 21.92 -17.96
CA LEU A 576 -14.59 21.38 -16.70
C LEU A 576 -15.16 22.11 -15.48
N GLN A 577 -15.37 23.42 -15.57
CA GLN A 577 -15.99 24.23 -14.52
C GLN A 577 -17.47 23.87 -14.31
N GLU A 578 -18.22 23.66 -15.39
CA GLU A 578 -19.64 23.28 -15.32
C GLU A 578 -19.87 21.81 -14.91
N TYR A 579 -18.90 20.93 -15.16
CA TYR A 579 -18.95 19.50 -14.85
C TYR A 579 -17.74 19.04 -13.99
N PRO A 580 -17.55 19.59 -12.78
CA PRO A 580 -16.35 19.35 -11.99
C PRO A 580 -16.33 17.92 -11.40
N ASP A 581 -15.18 17.27 -11.46
CA ASP A 581 -14.98 15.86 -11.07
C ASP A 581 -14.80 15.69 -9.54
N LEU A 582 -15.73 16.27 -8.75
CA LEU A 582 -15.78 16.23 -7.29
C LEU A 582 -16.25 14.87 -6.72
N GLY A 583 -15.93 13.77 -7.41
CA GLY A 583 -16.25 12.41 -7.00
C GLY A 583 -17.73 12.01 -7.15
N TRP A 584 -18.05 10.83 -6.62
CA TRP A 584 -19.32 10.14 -6.90
C TRP A 584 -20.54 10.77 -6.21
N PHE A 585 -20.37 11.39 -5.04
CA PHE A 585 -21.45 12.06 -4.31
C PHE A 585 -21.96 13.29 -5.07
N HIS A 586 -21.07 14.19 -5.52
CA HIS A 586 -21.46 15.36 -6.31
C HIS A 586 -22.23 14.95 -7.59
N ARG A 587 -21.77 13.86 -8.23
CA ARG A 587 -22.44 13.27 -9.40
C ARG A 587 -23.88 12.81 -9.12
N LEU A 588 -24.23 12.39 -7.90
CA LEU A 588 -25.63 12.05 -7.57
C LEU A 588 -26.53 13.28 -7.64
N PHE A 589 -26.04 14.45 -7.21
CA PHE A 589 -26.80 15.69 -7.12
C PHE A 589 -26.76 16.56 -8.39
N GLN A 590 -26.06 16.14 -9.45
CA GLN A 590 -26.03 16.83 -10.75
C GLN A 590 -27.44 17.24 -11.22
N PRO A 591 -27.73 18.52 -11.50
CA PRO A 591 -29.07 19.01 -11.81
C PRO A 591 -29.59 18.48 -13.15
N PHE A 592 -30.92 18.43 -13.32
CA PHE A 592 -31.55 17.76 -14.47
C PHE A 592 -31.15 18.33 -15.84
N TYR A 593 -30.99 19.65 -15.97
CA TYR A 593 -30.59 20.28 -17.24
C TYR A 593 -29.16 19.90 -17.67
N LYS A 594 -28.28 19.50 -16.75
CA LYS A 594 -26.93 18.98 -17.06
C LYS A 594 -26.94 17.49 -17.43
N ARG A 595 -28.07 16.79 -17.31
CA ARG A 595 -28.19 15.34 -17.59
C ARG A 595 -28.71 15.08 -19.00
N LEU A 596 -27.81 14.74 -19.91
CA LEU A 596 -28.19 14.29 -21.26
C LEU A 596 -29.01 12.98 -21.17
N HIS A 597 -30.23 13.01 -21.72
CA HIS A 597 -31.26 11.96 -21.62
C HIS A 597 -31.49 11.42 -20.19
N GLY A 598 -31.40 12.30 -19.18
CA GLY A 598 -31.56 11.94 -17.77
C GLY A 598 -30.41 11.10 -17.20
N LYS A 599 -29.37 10.82 -17.98
CA LYS A 599 -28.15 10.13 -17.54
C LYS A 599 -27.10 11.15 -17.09
N ARG A 600 -26.34 10.79 -16.06
CA ARG A 600 -25.34 11.65 -15.43
C ARG A 600 -24.02 11.61 -16.21
N LEU A 601 -23.67 12.71 -16.88
CA LEU A 601 -22.40 12.88 -17.56
C LEU A 601 -21.24 12.99 -16.56
N ARG A 602 -20.02 12.65 -17.00
CA ARG A 602 -18.75 12.90 -16.31
C ARG A 602 -17.75 13.32 -17.37
N PHE A 603 -17.10 14.46 -17.16
CA PHE A 603 -15.99 14.91 -17.99
C PHE A 603 -14.70 14.82 -17.19
N CYS A 604 -13.63 14.47 -17.89
CA CYS A 604 -12.26 14.48 -17.39
C CYS A 604 -11.40 15.01 -18.55
N PRO A 605 -10.30 15.73 -18.29
CA PRO A 605 -9.30 16.02 -19.32
C PRO A 605 -8.88 14.72 -20.00
N ALA A 606 -8.86 14.72 -21.34
CA ALA A 606 -8.33 13.58 -22.09
C ALA A 606 -6.80 13.58 -21.96
N PRO A 607 -6.16 12.44 -21.65
CA PRO A 607 -4.71 12.32 -21.78
C PRO A 607 -4.31 12.28 -23.26
N ASP A 608 -3.02 12.48 -23.53
CA ASP A 608 -2.47 12.41 -24.89
C ASP A 608 -2.83 11.10 -25.60
N PRO A 609 -3.02 11.11 -26.93
CA PRO A 609 -3.51 9.95 -27.68
C PRO A 609 -2.57 8.72 -27.61
N THR A 610 -1.29 8.94 -27.28
CA THR A 610 -0.28 7.90 -27.01
C THR A 610 -0.45 7.22 -25.66
N ASP A 611 -1.00 7.92 -24.68
CA ASP A 611 -1.12 7.48 -23.29
C ASP A 611 -2.44 6.73 -23.03
N ILE A 612 -3.39 6.85 -23.98
CA ILE A 612 -4.65 6.10 -23.96
C ILE A 612 -4.38 4.61 -24.22
N ILE A 613 -4.52 3.78 -23.18
CA ILE A 613 -4.47 2.32 -23.32
C ILE A 613 -5.80 1.80 -23.91
N TRP A 614 -5.91 1.85 -25.23
CA TRP A 614 -7.11 1.52 -26.01
C TRP A 614 -7.67 0.11 -25.73
N GLU A 615 -6.82 -0.87 -25.40
CA GLU A 615 -7.25 -2.22 -25.04
C GLU A 615 -8.07 -2.24 -23.73
N ASN A 616 -7.76 -1.36 -22.78
CA ASN A 616 -8.40 -1.33 -21.46
C ASN A 616 -9.67 -0.48 -21.42
N LEU A 617 -9.90 0.33 -22.46
CA LEU A 617 -11.02 1.27 -22.53
C LEU A 617 -12.38 0.57 -22.36
N HIS A 618 -12.53 -0.66 -22.87
CA HIS A 618 -13.78 -1.41 -22.84
C HIS A 618 -14.18 -2.00 -21.48
N TYR A 619 -13.26 -2.10 -20.51
CA TYR A 619 -13.58 -2.65 -19.20
C TYR A 619 -14.36 -1.62 -18.37
N SER A 620 -15.48 -2.04 -17.82
CA SER A 620 -16.24 -1.28 -16.83
C SER A 620 -15.43 -1.08 -15.54
N PHE A 621 -15.78 -0.07 -14.74
CA PHE A 621 -15.09 0.22 -13.49
C PHE A 621 -15.08 -1.00 -12.54
N ALA A 622 -16.20 -1.70 -12.40
CA ALA A 622 -16.30 -2.91 -11.59
C ALA A 622 -15.38 -4.04 -12.09
N GLU A 623 -15.27 -4.26 -13.40
CA GLU A 623 -14.34 -5.25 -13.97
C GLU A 623 -12.87 -4.85 -13.75
N ARG A 624 -12.54 -3.55 -13.79
CA ARG A 624 -11.20 -3.05 -13.48
C ARG A 624 -10.85 -3.29 -12.01
N VAL A 625 -11.74 -2.91 -11.09
CA VAL A 625 -11.59 -3.15 -9.65
C VAL A 625 -11.46 -4.64 -9.35
N PHE A 626 -12.31 -5.50 -9.94
CA PHE A 626 -12.23 -6.95 -9.75
C PHE A 626 -10.90 -7.54 -10.26
N ARG A 627 -10.41 -7.10 -11.43
CA ARG A 627 -9.08 -7.47 -11.93
C ARG A 627 -7.96 -7.00 -11.01
N GLN A 628 -8.05 -5.78 -10.49
CA GLN A 628 -7.10 -5.21 -9.54
C GLN A 628 -7.11 -6.00 -8.22
N MET A 629 -8.27 -6.43 -7.72
CA MET A 629 -8.40 -7.30 -6.56
C MET A 629 -7.79 -8.69 -6.79
N ILE A 630 -7.97 -9.29 -7.97
CA ILE A 630 -7.32 -10.57 -8.33
C ILE A 630 -5.80 -10.40 -8.35
N VAL A 631 -5.28 -9.36 -9.00
CA VAL A 631 -3.84 -9.11 -9.06
C VAL A 631 -3.29 -8.83 -7.66
N ALA A 632 -3.98 -8.04 -6.84
CA ALA A 632 -3.64 -7.79 -5.45
C ALA A 632 -3.57 -9.09 -4.64
N LEU A 633 -4.57 -9.98 -4.78
CA LEU A 633 -4.61 -11.28 -4.11
C LEU A 633 -3.44 -12.18 -4.56
N ILE A 634 -3.14 -12.24 -5.86
CA ILE A 634 -1.99 -13.00 -6.38
C ILE A 634 -0.68 -12.42 -5.85
N THR A 635 -0.50 -11.10 -5.83
CA THR A 635 0.71 -10.49 -5.27
C THR A 635 0.84 -10.73 -3.77
N MET A 636 -0.27 -10.66 -3.02
CA MET A 636 -0.28 -11.01 -1.59
C MET A 636 0.08 -12.49 -1.36
N ALA A 637 -0.42 -13.40 -2.20
CA ALA A 637 -0.06 -14.83 -2.12
C ALA A 637 1.42 -15.08 -2.42
N VAL A 638 1.99 -14.38 -3.42
CA VAL A 638 3.43 -14.46 -3.73
C VAL A 638 4.27 -13.89 -2.58
N LEU A 639 3.90 -12.74 -2.01
CA LEU A 639 4.58 -12.14 -0.85
C LEU A 639 4.49 -13.04 0.38
N PHE A 640 3.33 -13.66 0.64
CA PHE A 640 3.16 -14.62 1.72
C PHE A 640 4.01 -15.88 1.52
N LEU A 641 4.05 -16.43 0.31
CA LEU A 641 4.93 -17.57 0.00
C LEU A 641 6.41 -17.20 0.16
N SER A 642 6.82 -16.00 -0.28
CA SER A 642 8.19 -15.50 -0.04
C SER A 642 8.49 -15.37 1.45
N PHE A 643 7.55 -14.86 2.26
CA PHE A 643 7.68 -14.80 3.72
C PHE A 643 7.82 -16.20 4.34
N VAL A 644 7.00 -17.17 3.94
CA VAL A 644 7.09 -18.56 4.43
C VAL A 644 8.45 -19.18 4.07
N LEU A 645 8.95 -18.97 2.85
CA LEU A 645 10.27 -19.45 2.44
C LEU A 645 11.40 -18.81 3.26
N ILE A 646 11.33 -17.50 3.52
CA ILE A 646 12.29 -16.78 4.38
C ILE A 646 12.21 -17.28 5.84
N PHE A 647 11.00 -17.56 6.34
CA PHE A 647 10.78 -18.09 7.68
C PHE A 647 11.37 -19.49 7.83
N VAL A 648 11.08 -20.40 6.90
CA VAL A 648 11.66 -21.76 6.87
C VAL A 648 13.18 -21.70 6.74
N ALA A 649 13.72 -20.82 5.88
CA ALA A 649 15.17 -20.63 5.76
C ALA A 649 15.80 -20.11 7.07
N LYS A 650 15.14 -19.18 7.79
CA LYS A 650 15.56 -18.76 9.14
C LYS A 650 15.47 -19.91 10.15
N GLU A 651 14.41 -20.72 10.11
CA GLU A 651 14.26 -21.85 11.02
C GLU A 651 15.39 -22.86 10.81
N GLN A 652 15.67 -23.25 9.56
CA GLN A 652 16.80 -24.14 9.23
C GLN A 652 18.14 -23.53 9.64
N LYS A 653 18.37 -22.23 9.37
CA LYS A 653 19.56 -21.51 9.84
C LYS A 653 19.70 -21.56 11.37
N THR A 654 18.62 -21.35 12.13
CA THR A 654 18.68 -21.42 13.61
C THR A 654 18.81 -22.85 14.15
N LYS A 655 18.37 -23.89 13.41
CA LYS A 655 18.65 -25.29 13.74
C LYS A 655 20.14 -25.59 13.57
N LEU A 656 20.71 -25.23 12.42
CA LEU A 656 22.16 -25.34 12.14
C LEU A 656 23.00 -24.55 13.17
N GLU A 657 22.64 -23.29 13.46
CA GLU A 657 23.33 -22.47 14.47
C GLU A 657 23.23 -23.03 15.90
N ARG A 658 22.21 -23.84 16.22
CA ARG A 658 22.11 -24.56 17.52
C ARG A 658 22.89 -25.87 17.55
N GLU A 659 22.96 -26.58 16.43
CA GLU A 659 23.61 -27.91 16.34
C GLU A 659 25.14 -27.81 16.19
N PHE A 660 25.60 -26.78 15.48
CA PHE A 660 27.02 -26.50 15.23
C PHE A 660 27.55 -25.31 16.03
N GLY A 661 26.68 -24.53 16.67
CA GLY A 661 27.07 -23.33 17.43
C GLY A 661 27.49 -22.17 16.52
N ARG A 662 27.98 -21.09 17.16
CA ARG A 662 28.71 -20.01 16.50
C ARG A 662 30.00 -19.75 17.28
N PRO A 663 31.18 -19.73 16.65
CA PRO A 663 32.41 -19.33 17.32
C PRO A 663 32.34 -17.83 17.67
N ASN A 664 32.51 -17.49 18.96
CA ASN A 664 32.52 -16.09 19.41
C ASN A 664 33.73 -15.30 18.86
N SER A 665 34.81 -16.00 18.50
CA SER A 665 35.98 -15.47 17.81
C SER A 665 36.69 -16.60 17.06
N CYS A 666 37.10 -16.36 15.81
CA CYS A 666 37.90 -17.31 15.05
C CYS A 666 39.41 -17.07 15.30
N PRO A 667 40.20 -18.12 15.60
CA PRO A 667 41.66 -18.05 15.52
C PRO A 667 42.12 -17.70 14.10
N THR A 668 43.26 -17.02 13.96
CA THR A 668 43.82 -16.60 12.67
C THR A 668 44.30 -17.75 11.79
N SER A 669 44.57 -18.91 12.37
CA SER A 669 44.90 -20.16 11.67
C SER A 669 44.22 -21.32 12.38
N VAL A 670 43.21 -21.92 11.75
CA VAL A 670 42.55 -23.14 12.23
C VAL A 670 42.97 -24.28 11.32
N LEU A 671 43.59 -25.32 11.86
CA LEU A 671 43.97 -26.52 11.12
C LEU A 671 42.82 -27.54 11.14
N LYS A 672 42.82 -28.45 10.15
CA LYS A 672 41.84 -29.54 10.07
C LYS A 672 41.85 -30.42 11.33
N THR A 673 43.01 -30.58 11.96
CA THR A 673 43.19 -31.30 13.23
C THR A 673 42.44 -30.63 14.38
N ASP A 674 42.41 -29.30 14.42
CA ASP A 674 41.78 -28.54 15.51
C ASP A 674 40.25 -28.69 15.46
N VAL A 675 39.69 -28.75 14.24
CA VAL A 675 38.27 -29.03 14.01
C VAL A 675 37.90 -30.46 14.44
N VAL A 676 38.71 -31.45 14.08
CA VAL A 676 38.49 -32.85 14.50
C VAL A 676 38.59 -32.98 16.02
N GLN A 677 39.54 -32.27 16.66
CA GLN A 677 39.69 -32.26 18.11
C GLN A 677 38.52 -31.54 18.80
N ASP A 678 38.00 -30.44 18.24
CA ASP A 678 36.83 -29.72 18.78
C ASP A 678 35.55 -30.59 18.70
N GLU A 679 35.36 -31.37 17.63
CA GLU A 679 34.26 -32.36 17.54
C GLU A 679 34.47 -33.57 18.47
N MET A 680 35.70 -34.01 18.74
CA MET A 680 35.95 -35.02 19.79
C MET A 680 35.79 -34.45 21.20
N ASN A 681 36.05 -33.16 21.40
CA ASN A 681 35.74 -32.47 22.65
C ASN A 681 34.23 -32.32 22.86
N LYS A 682 33.46 -32.10 21.78
CA LYS A 682 31.99 -32.06 21.78
C LYS A 682 31.37 -33.37 22.27
N THR A 683 31.93 -34.52 21.90
CA THR A 683 31.46 -35.83 22.37
C THR A 683 31.96 -36.18 23.77
N SER A 684 33.16 -35.73 24.17
CA SER A 684 33.71 -35.98 25.51
C SER A 684 33.11 -35.09 26.61
N GLY A 685 32.64 -33.88 26.26
CA GLY A 685 32.05 -32.93 27.20
C GLY A 685 33.02 -32.28 28.21
N LEU A 686 34.30 -32.68 28.20
CA LEU A 686 35.34 -32.23 29.13
C LEU A 686 35.87 -30.81 28.85
N VAL A 687 35.70 -30.32 27.63
CA VAL A 687 36.19 -29.01 27.18
C VAL A 687 35.05 -28.29 26.46
N PRO A 688 34.81 -26.98 26.72
CA PRO A 688 33.74 -26.25 26.04
C PRO A 688 33.97 -26.25 24.51
N TYR A 689 32.99 -26.79 23.78
CA TYR A 689 32.94 -26.83 22.32
C TYR A 689 33.01 -25.42 21.73
N LYS A 690 33.92 -25.19 20.78
CA LYS A 690 34.23 -23.86 20.23
C LYS A 690 33.65 -23.60 18.84
N ALA A 691 33.00 -24.58 18.21
CA ALA A 691 32.40 -24.47 16.88
C ALA A 691 33.41 -24.11 15.78
N LEU A 692 34.63 -24.65 15.83
CA LEU A 692 35.74 -24.26 14.95
C LEU A 692 35.54 -24.61 13.45
N VAL A 693 34.54 -25.43 13.12
CA VAL A 693 34.16 -25.80 11.74
C VAL A 693 33.93 -24.55 10.86
N GLU A 694 33.20 -23.54 11.36
CA GLU A 694 32.91 -22.33 10.57
C GLU A 694 34.20 -21.54 10.24
N CYS A 695 35.12 -21.47 11.19
CA CYS A 695 36.40 -20.77 11.03
C CYS A 695 37.29 -21.46 9.99
N PHE A 696 37.38 -22.79 10.04
CA PHE A 696 38.15 -23.59 9.08
C PHE A 696 37.60 -23.49 7.65
N CYS A 697 36.27 -23.55 7.48
CA CYS A 697 35.65 -23.36 6.16
C CYS A 697 35.88 -21.95 5.62
N LYS A 698 35.91 -20.93 6.50
CA LYS A 698 36.22 -19.55 6.10
C LYS A 698 37.66 -19.36 5.68
N SER A 699 38.66 -19.91 6.39
CA SER A 699 40.06 -19.83 5.95
C SER A 699 40.26 -20.57 4.63
N TYR A 700 39.72 -21.78 4.50
CA TYR A 700 39.84 -22.59 3.28
C TYR A 700 39.22 -21.93 2.03
N LEU A 701 38.17 -21.12 2.19
CA LEU A 701 37.55 -20.35 1.10
C LEU A 701 38.26 -19.02 0.77
N VAL A 702 39.18 -18.56 1.62
CA VAL A 702 40.02 -17.38 1.37
C VAL A 702 41.35 -17.77 0.72
N ASP A 703 41.80 -19.02 0.94
CA ASP A 703 42.99 -19.61 0.32
C ASP A 703 42.74 -20.21 -1.09
N GLN A 704 41.50 -20.13 -1.63
CA GLN A 704 41.12 -20.52 -3.00
C GLN A 704 40.85 -19.30 -3.91
#